data_AF-A0A348UTJ3-F1
#
_entry.id   AF-A0A348UTJ3-F1
#
_cell.length_a   1.000
_cell.length_b   1.000
_cell.length_c   1.000
_cell.angle_alpha   90.00
_cell.angle_beta   90.00
_cell.angle_gamma   90.00
#
_symmetry.space_group_name_H-M   'P 1'
#
loop_
_entity.id
_entity.type
_entity.pdbx_description
1 polymer ?
#
loop_
_entity_poly.entity_id
_entity_poly.type
_entity_poly.pdbx_seq_one_letter_code
_entity_poly.pdbx_strand_id
1 'polypeptide(L)'
;QGAQSAGMLNALYQAVPEIKAVMDQGETIFQERRGTSLLELMNTGGTPLNQTENTQPAIFLSTAAIYHALSLKGFEPDFYIGHSVGEYSALYCAGLIDFSTAMNLVISRADFMARASKENPGGIMVVFDGEKAAQEMISESGVDDIWLVNKNSEKQTAIAGTTKGIDLFCAHLKDKDIFHKKLALSAAFHTPLLESAAANMAKTLESVKFNLKNAHKIISNLTARPYPADEQMIRTHLARQIVSPVEFVESVKGVHAQGCKRFIEIGPGRLLCNLLKNISIEEPESMPTADAKKGELESFNLAAERFIAPKAKEIAQASESAPLERMNFEPKELNNKDLKTKGLEKTDAPKEVMNKDISFNTFLEQNKTLVQEALQREYEAFQQKNALAAVENLGLYTGSVCIAGVSVGLPGKGHQVFNDKNFDRILAGNNFIEPLTEEEKHRIVDMNITRVYKEPNGNARFVDIVSTKDVIQLAGKLGYFDLSTEYGISRKFDLVDELAMAAGLEVLKDANIPLVQGYKKTSTGSRIPDGLVLPQEMQDTTGVIMTGIFPGFETLLHHLNAYYYNKFYVKPYEELENIYYHLMENLSDRDMKDVITNWFFKIRERRKVYGQYKFERNILFDIVSLGGAHFAQLIRAKGPNIHLSGACASATQAIGVAQDWIRSARCDRVIVIGGEAATSEAQMPWVGSGFLAMGAATSKEVVSDAAKPFDEDRNGTILGSGAVGIVVEREDTLKRRGLNGQARILGSYIGNSAFHPSRIDVGHLSGELNKFVGQVERQNGISRRDMAGQLVFMSHETFTPARGGSASAEVEALKSAFPDDYKQITITNTKGYTGHTLGAGVEDAILVKGLQKKKFPPVANLDHVPAEFSDLNFTQSGNGDYRFGLHFSAGFGSHFAFLMVDRLEEAGVENNPAYHAWLTRITGSTEPMLGVTNKTLCVFPKDQRTGAIAQGKIEDKGSGAAKPAAPEVGTSKGHDEPEQPVSVQVEHSPKVAVKSAATDVLGQITDLIANQTGYTRDMLEPDLDLEADLGIDTVKQVETFGKITKSFGLTVPEDISLSELNTIRKIAEYIGSRIQTADTPAQDDAGTVVQTPKPGSGSGPDVMKEITALIAEQTGYTLDMLEPDLDLEADLGIDT
;
A
#
# COMPACT_ATOMS: atom_id res chain seq x y z
N GLN A 1 19.73 30.66 -3.25
CA GLN A 1 18.57 31.51 -2.88
C GLN A 1 18.82 32.92 -3.42
N GLY A 2 17.78 33.72 -3.68
CA GLY A 2 17.89 35.08 -4.23
C GLY A 2 17.73 35.19 -5.76
N ALA A 3 17.40 34.08 -6.43
CA ALA A 3 17.14 34.02 -7.88
C ALA A 3 15.72 33.52 -8.21
N GLN A 4 14.92 33.19 -7.19
CA GLN A 4 13.54 32.76 -7.35
C GLN A 4 12.61 33.91 -7.74
N SER A 5 11.64 33.64 -8.61
CA SER A 5 10.60 34.59 -9.03
C SER A 5 9.30 33.87 -9.37
N ALA A 6 8.18 34.58 -9.31
CA ALA A 6 6.89 34.06 -9.77
C ALA A 6 6.98 33.64 -11.25
N GLY A 7 6.39 32.49 -11.59
CA GLY A 7 6.40 31.93 -12.94
C GLY A 7 7.75 31.38 -13.42
N MET A 8 8.78 31.30 -12.56
CA MET A 8 10.08 30.76 -12.97
C MET A 8 9.95 29.31 -13.44
N LEU A 9 10.74 28.94 -14.46
CA LEU A 9 10.74 27.66 -15.15
C LEU A 9 9.43 27.31 -15.87
N ASN A 10 8.34 28.08 -15.76
CA ASN A 10 7.05 27.72 -16.36
C ASN A 10 7.14 27.65 -17.90
N ALA A 11 7.89 28.57 -18.55
CA ALA A 11 8.06 28.52 -20.00
C ALA A 11 8.88 27.31 -20.48
N LEU A 12 9.79 26.80 -19.64
CA LEU A 12 10.54 25.58 -19.91
C LEU A 12 9.73 24.30 -19.58
N TYR A 13 8.98 24.30 -18.48
CA TYR A 13 8.09 23.22 -18.06
C TYR A 13 7.03 22.88 -19.12
N GLN A 14 6.46 23.90 -19.79
CA GLN A 14 5.50 23.69 -20.87
C GLN A 14 6.13 23.29 -22.21
N ALA A 15 7.43 23.58 -22.44
CA ALA A 15 8.07 23.47 -23.75
C ALA A 15 9.12 22.35 -23.87
N VAL A 16 9.65 21.83 -22.76
CA VAL A 16 10.75 20.87 -22.72
C VAL A 16 10.33 19.65 -21.86
N PRO A 17 9.91 18.53 -22.48
CA PRO A 17 9.37 17.36 -21.77
C PRO A 17 10.30 16.78 -20.69
N GLU A 18 11.61 16.84 -20.91
CA GLU A 18 12.64 16.36 -19.99
C GLU A 18 12.73 17.22 -18.73
N ILE A 19 12.48 18.53 -18.86
CA ILE A 19 12.36 19.45 -17.72
C ILE A 19 11.07 19.17 -16.97
N LYS A 20 9.95 19.00 -17.70
CA LYS A 20 8.64 18.69 -17.10
C LYS A 20 8.70 17.43 -16.23
N ALA A 21 9.27 16.35 -16.74
CA ALA A 21 9.34 15.06 -16.03
C ALA A 21 10.10 15.15 -14.69
N VAL A 22 11.24 15.84 -14.66
CA VAL A 22 12.01 16.03 -13.40
C VAL A 22 11.30 16.99 -12.45
N MET A 23 10.61 18.02 -12.98
CA MET A 23 9.79 18.92 -12.17
C MET A 23 8.58 18.22 -11.54
N ASP A 24 7.89 17.35 -12.27
CA ASP A 24 6.79 16.51 -11.75
C ASP A 24 7.31 15.52 -10.68
N GLN A 25 8.49 14.94 -10.87
CA GLN A 25 9.11 14.03 -9.89
C GLN A 25 9.47 14.76 -8.57
N GLY A 26 10.04 15.97 -8.67
CA GLY A 26 10.36 16.78 -7.49
C GLY A 26 9.12 17.34 -6.80
N GLU A 27 8.07 17.66 -7.56
CA GLU A 27 6.76 18.04 -7.04
C GLU A 27 6.17 16.94 -6.17
N THR A 28 6.18 15.69 -6.64
CA THR A 28 5.68 14.52 -5.89
C THR A 28 6.39 14.40 -4.53
N ILE A 29 7.73 14.41 -4.53
CA ILE A 29 8.54 14.32 -3.30
C ILE A 29 8.28 15.51 -2.35
N PHE A 30 8.05 16.72 -2.88
CA PHE A 30 7.72 17.87 -2.05
C PHE A 30 6.31 17.77 -1.47
N GLN A 31 5.30 17.41 -2.26
CA GLN A 31 3.93 17.20 -1.79
C GLN A 31 3.87 16.14 -0.68
N GLU A 32 4.50 14.98 -0.87
CA GLU A 32 4.62 13.92 0.16
C GLU A 32 5.23 14.45 1.48
N ARG A 33 6.23 15.33 1.39
CA ARG A 33 6.93 15.93 2.54
C ARG A 33 6.22 17.13 3.15
N ARG A 34 5.21 17.73 2.49
CA ARG A 34 4.69 19.08 2.81
C ARG A 34 3.17 19.27 2.77
N GLY A 35 2.42 18.37 2.15
CA GLY A 35 0.99 18.53 1.90
C GLY A 35 0.61 19.75 1.04
N THR A 36 1.57 20.33 0.29
CA THR A 36 1.40 21.56 -0.51
C THR A 36 2.24 21.48 -1.79
N SER A 37 1.79 22.15 -2.85
CA SER A 37 2.44 22.14 -4.17
C SER A 37 3.66 23.07 -4.23
N LEU A 38 4.82 22.55 -4.68
CA LEU A 38 5.99 23.38 -4.97
C LEU A 38 5.83 24.11 -6.30
N LEU A 39 5.26 23.46 -7.32
CA LEU A 39 5.02 24.06 -8.63
C LEU A 39 4.00 25.20 -8.57
N GLU A 40 2.96 25.09 -7.75
CA GLU A 40 2.04 26.21 -7.49
C GLU A 40 2.79 27.38 -6.82
N LEU A 41 3.57 27.11 -5.77
CA LEU A 41 4.40 28.12 -5.10
C LEU A 41 5.41 28.78 -6.05
N MET A 42 6.00 28.02 -6.98
CA MET A 42 6.89 28.55 -8.02
C MET A 42 6.14 29.44 -9.02
N ASN A 43 4.93 29.07 -9.40
CA ASN A 43 4.10 29.83 -10.33
C ASN A 43 3.55 31.12 -9.70
N THR A 44 2.99 31.05 -8.50
CA THR A 44 2.41 32.21 -7.77
C THR A 44 3.49 33.13 -7.19
N GLY A 45 4.60 32.57 -6.71
CA GLY A 45 5.71 33.31 -6.10
C GLY A 45 5.36 33.98 -4.77
N GLY A 46 5.59 35.29 -4.69
CA GLY A 46 5.26 36.11 -3.53
C GLY A 46 5.98 35.70 -2.23
N THR A 47 5.39 36.03 -1.08
CA THR A 47 5.94 35.64 0.24
C THR A 47 6.02 34.11 0.39
N PRO A 48 5.03 33.33 -0.11
CA PRO A 48 5.08 31.90 -0.42
C PRO A 48 6.44 31.27 -0.62
N LEU A 49 6.91 31.53 -1.84
CA LEU A 49 8.14 31.04 -2.44
C LEU A 49 9.40 31.59 -1.75
N ASN A 50 9.31 32.77 -1.13
CA ASN A 50 10.43 33.44 -0.45
C ASN A 50 10.71 32.91 0.96
N GLN A 51 9.86 32.03 1.51
CA GLN A 51 10.17 31.29 2.74
C GLN A 51 11.31 30.29 2.49
N THR A 52 12.24 30.17 3.44
CA THR A 52 13.45 29.32 3.32
C THR A 52 13.09 27.87 3.01
N GLU A 53 12.05 27.38 3.69
CA GLU A 53 11.38 26.08 3.57
C GLU A 53 11.04 25.69 2.13
N ASN A 54 10.74 26.69 1.29
CA ASN A 54 10.22 26.55 -0.07
C ASN A 54 11.24 27.01 -1.12
N THR A 55 11.96 28.12 -0.88
CA THR A 55 12.96 28.65 -1.81
C THR A 55 14.07 27.63 -2.09
N GLN A 56 14.54 26.91 -1.05
CA GLN A 56 15.67 26.00 -1.21
C GLN A 56 15.31 24.80 -2.13
N PRO A 57 14.22 24.05 -1.89
CA PRO A 57 13.73 23.03 -2.82
C PRO A 57 13.41 23.57 -4.23
N ALA A 58 12.75 24.72 -4.34
CA ALA A 58 12.39 25.31 -5.64
C ALA A 58 13.61 25.62 -6.52
N ILE A 59 14.69 26.16 -5.92
CA ILE A 59 15.96 26.41 -6.61
C ILE A 59 16.65 25.09 -6.98
N PHE A 60 16.71 24.11 -6.06
CA PHE A 60 17.30 22.80 -6.37
C PHE A 60 16.59 22.13 -7.54
N LEU A 61 15.26 22.07 -7.51
CA LEU A 61 14.44 21.42 -8.53
C LEU A 61 14.63 22.06 -9.91
N SER A 62 14.61 23.40 -9.96
CA SER A 62 14.82 24.17 -11.19
C SER A 62 16.21 23.91 -11.80
N THR A 63 17.27 23.86 -10.98
CA THR A 63 18.62 23.51 -11.44
C THR A 63 18.72 22.04 -11.88
N ALA A 64 18.11 21.11 -11.14
CA ALA A 64 18.16 19.68 -11.43
C ALA A 64 17.47 19.34 -12.77
N ALA A 65 16.30 19.93 -13.04
CA ALA A 65 15.56 19.70 -14.27
C ALA A 65 16.28 20.25 -15.51
N ILE A 66 16.82 21.48 -15.45
CA ILE A 66 17.64 22.05 -16.54
C ILE A 66 18.90 21.21 -16.76
N TYR A 67 19.60 20.81 -15.69
CA TYR A 67 20.80 19.99 -15.82
C TYR A 67 20.49 18.66 -16.52
N HIS A 68 19.42 17.97 -16.12
CA HIS A 68 19.01 16.71 -16.72
C HIS A 68 18.78 16.85 -18.23
N ALA A 69 17.96 17.81 -18.64
CA ALA A 69 17.64 18.06 -20.06
C ALA A 69 18.88 18.45 -20.90
N LEU A 70 19.86 19.16 -20.34
CA LEU A 70 21.13 19.44 -21.02
C LEU A 70 22.03 18.20 -21.08
N SER A 71 22.11 17.41 -20.00
CA SER A 71 22.96 16.22 -19.92
C SER A 71 22.54 15.14 -20.93
N LEU A 72 21.24 14.98 -21.17
CA LEU A 72 20.69 14.11 -22.22
C LEU A 72 21.12 14.55 -23.63
N LYS A 73 21.34 15.85 -23.86
CA LYS A 73 21.91 16.39 -25.11
C LYS A 73 23.44 16.37 -25.15
N GLY A 74 24.10 15.68 -24.22
CA GLY A 74 25.55 15.49 -24.19
C GLY A 74 26.34 16.62 -23.51
N PHE A 75 25.72 17.36 -22.59
CA PHE A 75 26.42 18.34 -21.76
C PHE A 75 27.09 17.68 -20.54
N GLU A 76 28.44 17.61 -20.53
CA GLU A 76 29.23 17.19 -19.37
C GLU A 76 30.17 18.32 -18.88
N PRO A 77 29.99 18.85 -17.66
CA PRO A 77 30.94 19.73 -17.01
C PRO A 77 32.27 19.08 -16.58
N ASP A 78 33.37 19.82 -16.75
CA ASP A 78 34.66 19.53 -16.13
C ASP A 78 34.61 19.69 -14.60
N PHE A 79 33.98 20.77 -14.13
CA PHE A 79 33.84 21.12 -12.71
C PHE A 79 32.42 21.60 -12.37
N TYR A 80 32.02 21.40 -11.11
CA TYR A 80 30.74 21.85 -10.56
C TYR A 80 30.98 22.80 -9.38
N ILE A 81 30.46 24.03 -9.50
CA ILE A 81 30.46 25.04 -8.43
C ILE A 81 29.00 25.40 -8.15
N GLY A 82 28.52 25.06 -6.97
CA GLY A 82 27.19 25.44 -6.49
C GLY A 82 27.29 26.44 -5.34
N HIS A 83 26.45 27.48 -5.30
CA HIS A 83 26.49 28.50 -4.25
C HIS A 83 25.47 28.19 -3.14
N SER A 84 25.94 27.98 -1.90
CA SER A 84 25.12 27.63 -0.73
C SER A 84 24.26 26.38 -0.99
N VAL A 85 22.92 26.50 -1.07
CA VAL A 85 22.02 25.39 -1.42
C VAL A 85 22.40 24.74 -2.77
N GLY A 86 22.95 25.51 -3.71
CA GLY A 86 23.39 25.00 -5.02
C GLY A 86 24.52 23.97 -4.92
N GLU A 87 25.25 23.89 -3.81
CA GLU A 87 26.25 22.84 -3.61
C GLU A 87 25.60 21.44 -3.56
N TYR A 88 24.38 21.34 -3.03
CA TYR A 88 23.59 20.10 -3.05
C TYR A 88 23.11 19.77 -4.48
N SER A 89 22.79 20.79 -5.28
CA SER A 89 22.60 20.60 -6.73
C SER A 89 23.89 20.12 -7.42
N ALA A 90 25.07 20.60 -7.01
CA ALA A 90 26.34 20.16 -7.57
C ALA A 90 26.66 18.69 -7.21
N LEU A 91 26.33 18.22 -6.00
CA LEU A 91 26.40 16.80 -5.65
C LEU A 91 25.54 15.94 -6.59
N TYR A 92 24.29 16.37 -6.83
CA TYR A 92 23.37 15.67 -7.75
C TYR A 92 23.86 15.68 -9.20
N CYS A 93 24.22 16.86 -9.74
CA CYS A 93 24.62 17.00 -11.14
C CYS A 93 25.91 16.22 -11.46
N ALA A 94 26.84 16.14 -10.51
CA ALA A 94 28.04 15.30 -10.64
C ALA A 94 27.75 13.80 -10.42
N GLY A 95 26.55 13.41 -10.01
CA GLY A 95 26.16 12.02 -9.75
C GLY A 95 26.70 11.43 -8.44
N LEU A 96 27.01 12.28 -7.44
CA LEU A 96 27.48 11.85 -6.12
C LEU A 96 26.35 11.32 -5.23
N ILE A 97 25.13 11.82 -5.43
CA ILE A 97 23.88 11.38 -4.81
C ILE A 97 22.78 11.38 -5.88
N ASP A 98 21.76 10.53 -5.72
CA ASP A 98 20.61 10.50 -6.62
C ASP A 98 19.65 11.68 -6.40
N PHE A 99 18.68 11.86 -7.31
CA PHE A 99 17.71 12.94 -7.27
C PHE A 99 16.83 12.94 -6.01
N SER A 100 16.37 11.77 -5.56
CA SER A 100 15.46 11.66 -4.40
C SER A 100 16.22 11.95 -3.10
N THR A 101 17.42 11.40 -2.95
CA THR A 101 18.35 11.74 -1.85
C THR A 101 18.64 13.23 -1.82
N ALA A 102 18.97 13.83 -2.97
CA ALA A 102 19.26 15.26 -3.05
C ALA A 102 18.05 16.16 -2.71
N MET A 103 16.87 15.87 -3.25
CA MET A 103 15.65 16.61 -2.96
C MET A 103 15.26 16.51 -1.48
N ASN A 104 15.30 15.30 -0.90
CA ASN A 104 15.02 15.08 0.52
C ASN A 104 16.03 15.78 1.44
N LEU A 105 17.32 15.80 1.09
CA LEU A 105 18.35 16.54 1.83
C LEU A 105 18.15 18.05 1.76
N VAL A 106 17.75 18.59 0.60
CA VAL A 106 17.47 20.03 0.46
C VAL A 106 16.21 20.45 1.23
N ILE A 107 15.15 19.64 1.23
CA ILE A 107 13.96 19.86 2.08
C ILE A 107 14.35 19.88 3.56
N SER A 108 15.07 18.85 4.04
CA SER A 108 15.51 18.77 5.44
C SER A 108 16.47 19.90 5.83
N ARG A 109 17.42 20.29 4.96
CA ARG A 109 18.28 21.47 5.16
C ARG A 109 17.46 22.75 5.30
N ALA A 110 16.46 22.93 4.44
CA ALA A 110 15.56 24.08 4.49
C ALA A 110 14.79 24.16 5.81
N ASP A 111 14.25 23.02 6.28
CA ASP A 111 13.58 22.90 7.58
C ASP A 111 14.48 23.25 8.75
N PHE A 112 15.66 22.63 8.84
CA PHE A 112 16.59 22.85 9.94
C PHE A 112 17.03 24.32 9.99
N MET A 113 17.37 24.92 8.84
CA MET A 113 17.77 26.33 8.76
C MET A 113 16.62 27.28 9.09
N ALA A 114 15.39 27.01 8.62
CA ALA A 114 14.23 27.83 8.91
C ALA A 114 13.83 27.76 10.39
N ARG A 115 13.89 26.58 11.00
CA ARG A 115 13.68 26.38 12.44
C ARG A 115 14.74 27.11 13.26
N ALA A 116 16.02 26.91 12.98
CA ALA A 116 17.11 27.57 13.68
C ALA A 116 17.05 29.11 13.53
N SER A 117 16.52 29.63 12.41
CA SER A 117 16.30 31.08 12.21
C SER A 117 15.12 31.64 12.99
N LYS A 118 14.14 30.79 13.37
CA LYS A 118 13.05 31.15 14.29
C LYS A 118 13.50 31.09 15.75
N GLU A 119 14.41 30.15 16.07
CA GLU A 119 15.05 30.01 17.38
C GLU A 119 16.08 31.13 17.64
N ASN A 120 16.88 31.53 16.64
CA ASN A 120 17.88 32.60 16.68
C ASN A 120 17.63 33.67 15.59
N PRO A 121 16.74 34.66 15.82
CA PRO A 121 16.40 35.68 14.81
C PRO A 121 17.57 36.58 14.39
N GLY A 122 17.94 36.48 13.11
CA GLY A 122 19.06 37.20 12.52
C GLY A 122 18.72 37.86 11.18
N GLY A 123 19.73 38.52 10.60
CA GLY A 123 19.63 39.14 9.28
C GLY A 123 20.89 38.95 8.46
N ILE A 124 20.77 39.25 7.16
CA ILE A 124 21.87 39.25 6.21
C ILE A 124 21.79 40.49 5.31
N MET A 125 22.95 41.06 5.01
CA MET A 125 23.12 42.25 4.17
C MET A 125 24.30 42.08 3.21
N VAL A 126 24.38 42.97 2.22
CA VAL A 126 25.45 43.01 1.23
C VAL A 126 26.16 44.35 1.31
N VAL A 127 27.49 44.31 1.41
CA VAL A 127 28.39 45.44 1.19
C VAL A 127 28.96 45.31 -0.22
N PHE A 128 29.03 46.41 -0.95
CA PHE A 128 29.47 46.44 -2.36
C PHE A 128 30.99 46.61 -2.48
N ASP A 129 31.72 45.83 -1.68
CA ASP A 129 33.19 45.81 -1.61
C ASP A 129 33.70 44.38 -1.38
N GLY A 130 35.00 44.17 -1.57
CA GLY A 130 35.68 42.89 -1.39
C GLY A 130 35.89 42.50 0.07
N GLU A 131 36.29 41.24 0.28
CA GLU A 131 36.45 40.59 1.60
C GLU A 131 37.25 41.43 2.60
N LYS A 132 38.40 41.97 2.20
CA LYS A 132 39.30 42.71 3.10
C LYS A 132 38.66 44.00 3.61
N ALA A 133 38.11 44.82 2.71
CA ALA A 133 37.42 46.05 3.07
C ALA A 133 36.18 45.76 3.94
N ALA A 134 35.43 44.70 3.64
CA ALA A 134 34.30 44.25 4.45
C ALA A 134 34.73 43.81 5.87
N GLN A 135 35.85 43.11 6.00
CA GLN A 135 36.42 42.68 7.29
C GLN A 135 37.00 43.87 8.09
N GLU A 136 37.62 44.84 7.41
CA GLU A 136 38.09 46.10 7.99
C GLU A 136 36.91 46.93 8.50
N MET A 137 35.84 47.11 7.71
CA MET A 137 34.61 47.79 8.13
C MET A 137 33.98 47.14 9.38
N ILE A 138 33.89 45.80 9.45
CA ILE A 138 33.40 45.10 10.64
C ILE A 138 34.29 45.42 11.85
N SER A 139 35.61 45.32 11.70
CA SER A 139 36.57 45.59 12.77
C SER A 139 36.51 47.03 13.29
N GLU A 140 36.31 48.00 12.39
CA GLU A 140 36.12 49.42 12.74
C GLU A 140 34.75 49.73 13.36
N SER A 141 33.76 48.83 13.23
CA SER A 141 32.41 49.03 13.76
C SER A 141 32.24 48.67 15.23
N GLY A 142 33.11 47.81 15.77
CA GLY A 142 32.99 47.29 17.14
C GLY A 142 31.75 46.42 17.37
N VAL A 143 31.25 45.74 16.32
CA VAL A 143 30.11 44.84 16.38
C VAL A 143 30.59 43.38 16.32
N ASP A 144 30.56 42.70 17.46
CA ASP A 144 31.13 41.35 17.63
C ASP A 144 30.18 40.21 17.20
N ASP A 145 28.91 40.49 16.91
CA ASP A 145 27.84 39.51 16.65
C ASP A 145 27.39 39.44 15.17
N ILE A 146 28.33 39.72 14.26
CA ILE A 146 28.21 39.64 12.79
C ILE A 146 29.45 38.96 12.16
N TRP A 147 29.26 38.32 11.01
CA TRP A 147 30.29 37.55 10.30
C TRP A 147 30.20 37.78 8.78
N LEU A 148 31.34 37.66 8.08
CA LEU A 148 31.35 37.53 6.61
C LEU A 148 30.81 36.15 6.26
N VAL A 149 29.86 36.07 5.32
CA VAL A 149 29.11 34.82 5.05
C VAL A 149 29.10 34.38 3.60
N ASN A 150 29.23 35.29 2.63
CA ASN A 150 29.43 34.91 1.24
C ASN A 150 30.40 35.88 0.56
N LYS A 151 31.54 35.36 0.11
CA LYS A 151 32.54 36.11 -0.67
C LYS A 151 32.13 36.06 -2.14
N ASN A 152 31.13 36.86 -2.47
CA ASN A 152 30.39 36.77 -3.74
C ASN A 152 31.20 37.27 -4.93
N SER A 153 32.00 38.33 -4.78
CA SER A 153 32.90 38.83 -5.81
C SER A 153 33.96 39.74 -5.19
N GLU A 154 34.94 40.22 -5.97
CA GLU A 154 35.94 41.19 -5.48
C GLU A 154 35.35 42.59 -5.23
N LYS A 155 34.05 42.78 -5.51
CA LYS A 155 33.28 44.01 -5.23
C LYS A 155 31.94 43.71 -4.54
N GLN A 156 31.81 42.54 -3.89
CA GLN A 156 30.59 42.19 -3.17
C GLN A 156 30.86 41.13 -2.10
N THR A 157 30.54 41.48 -0.86
CA THR A 157 30.63 40.59 0.29
C THR A 157 29.31 40.63 1.05
N ALA A 158 28.75 39.44 1.36
CA ALA A 158 27.59 39.34 2.23
C ALA A 158 28.03 39.17 3.70
N ILE A 159 27.32 39.84 4.60
CA ILE A 159 27.56 39.86 6.05
C ILE A 159 26.24 39.50 6.74
N ALA A 160 26.28 38.60 7.72
CA ALA A 160 25.10 38.16 8.48
C ALA A 160 25.41 38.05 9.97
N GLY A 161 24.37 38.11 10.79
CA GLY A 161 24.49 38.03 12.25
C GLY A 161 23.16 38.27 12.94
N THR A 162 23.20 38.65 14.22
CA THR A 162 21.95 38.95 14.94
C THR A 162 21.24 40.15 14.32
N THR A 163 19.93 40.25 14.53
CA THR A 163 19.15 41.41 14.06
C THR A 163 19.75 42.73 14.58
N LYS A 164 20.18 42.75 15.86
CA LYS A 164 20.80 43.91 16.51
C LYS A 164 22.17 44.24 15.90
N GLY A 165 23.04 43.25 15.72
CA GLY A 165 24.37 43.45 15.13
C GLY A 165 24.28 44.01 13.72
N ILE A 166 23.40 43.45 12.88
CA ILE A 166 23.16 43.94 11.52
C ILE A 166 22.60 45.37 11.50
N ASP A 167 21.70 45.73 12.42
CA ASP A 167 21.16 47.10 12.48
C ASP A 167 22.18 48.13 13.00
N LEU A 168 23.03 47.75 13.97
CA LEU A 168 24.18 48.57 14.38
C LEU A 168 25.19 48.76 13.24
N PHE A 169 25.48 47.69 12.49
CA PHE A 169 26.41 47.76 11.37
C PHE A 169 25.84 48.56 10.18
N CYS A 170 24.55 48.44 9.87
CA CYS A 170 23.86 49.33 8.92
C CYS A 170 23.99 50.81 9.33
N ALA A 171 23.84 51.12 10.63
CA ALA A 171 24.02 52.49 11.12
C ALA A 171 25.47 52.98 10.97
N HIS A 172 26.47 52.14 11.31
CA HIS A 172 27.89 52.46 11.15
C HIS A 172 28.28 52.70 9.68
N LEU A 173 27.85 51.85 8.75
CA LEU A 173 28.09 52.04 7.33
C LEU A 173 27.41 53.30 6.80
N LYS A 174 26.22 53.63 7.30
CA LYS A 174 25.50 54.86 6.92
C LYS A 174 26.18 56.13 7.43
N ASP A 175 26.77 56.11 8.62
CA ASP A 175 27.55 57.23 9.18
C ASP A 175 28.81 57.52 8.33
N LYS A 176 29.41 56.48 7.75
CA LYS A 176 30.55 56.56 6.82
C LYS A 176 30.18 56.75 5.33
N ASP A 177 28.89 56.94 5.01
CA ASP A 177 28.36 57.01 3.62
C ASP A 177 28.71 55.79 2.73
N ILE A 178 28.91 54.62 3.35
CA ILE A 178 29.27 53.37 2.64
C ILE A 178 28.00 52.72 2.08
N PHE A 179 27.96 52.54 0.76
CA PHE A 179 26.81 51.95 0.07
C PHE A 179 26.65 50.45 0.40
N HIS A 180 25.48 50.10 0.95
CA HIS A 180 25.14 48.76 1.41
C HIS A 180 23.64 48.45 1.18
N LYS A 181 23.26 47.17 1.25
CA LYS A 181 21.87 46.72 1.12
C LYS A 181 21.55 45.58 2.09
N LYS A 182 20.69 45.84 3.09
CA LYS A 182 20.05 44.79 3.89
C LYS A 182 19.12 43.95 2.98
N LEU A 183 19.17 42.63 3.10
CA LEU A 183 18.34 41.73 2.30
C LEU A 183 17.01 41.44 3.01
N ALA A 184 15.97 41.12 2.24
CA ALA A 184 14.67 40.70 2.76
C ALA A 184 14.69 39.21 3.18
N LEU A 185 15.62 38.86 4.08
CA LEU A 185 15.84 37.51 4.60
C LEU A 185 15.99 37.58 6.12
N SER A 186 15.07 36.92 6.85
CA SER A 186 15.00 36.92 8.31
C SER A 186 15.87 35.83 8.95
N ALA A 187 17.06 35.60 8.39
CA ALA A 187 17.90 34.46 8.72
C ALA A 187 19.39 34.79 8.54
N ALA A 188 20.21 34.45 9.53
CA ALA A 188 21.65 34.62 9.49
C ALA A 188 22.35 33.37 8.90
N PHE A 189 22.09 33.09 7.63
CA PHE A 189 22.70 31.96 6.92
C PHE A 189 24.23 32.00 6.97
N HIS A 190 24.87 30.83 7.08
CA HIS A 190 26.34 30.68 7.14
C HIS A 190 27.02 31.34 8.36
N THR A 191 26.28 31.46 9.47
CA THR A 191 26.81 31.94 10.77
C THR A 191 26.66 30.86 11.87
N PRO A 192 27.42 30.95 12.98
CA PRO A 192 27.25 30.07 14.15
C PRO A 192 25.85 30.10 14.79
N LEU A 193 24.99 31.07 14.44
CA LEU A 193 23.59 31.12 14.92
C LEU A 193 22.74 29.94 14.39
N LEU A 194 23.25 29.20 13.40
CA LEU A 194 22.60 28.01 12.83
C LEU A 194 23.28 26.69 13.24
N GLU A 195 24.04 26.65 14.34
CA GLU A 195 24.70 25.43 14.84
C GLU A 195 23.70 24.28 15.09
N SER A 196 22.49 24.58 15.57
CA SER A 196 21.42 23.57 15.72
C SER A 196 20.97 22.98 14.38
N ALA A 197 21.06 23.73 13.28
CA ALA A 197 20.78 23.24 11.95
C ALA A 197 21.93 22.39 11.38
N ALA A 198 23.18 22.80 11.60
CA ALA A 198 24.35 22.00 11.23
C ALA A 198 24.39 20.65 11.96
N ALA A 199 24.09 20.63 13.27
CA ALA A 199 24.04 19.41 14.07
C ALA A 199 22.93 18.43 13.63
N ASN A 200 21.77 18.92 13.22
CA ASN A 200 20.69 18.07 12.68
C ASN A 200 20.97 17.62 11.24
N MET A 201 21.66 18.44 10.44
CA MET A 201 22.11 18.05 9.11
C MET A 201 23.18 16.95 9.18
N ALA A 202 24.13 17.04 10.12
CA ALA A 202 25.14 16.00 10.34
C ALA A 202 24.51 14.61 10.55
N LYS A 203 23.54 14.52 11.48
CA LYS A 203 22.77 13.28 11.73
C LYS A 203 22.05 12.77 10.47
N THR A 204 21.47 13.68 9.69
CA THR A 204 20.76 13.31 8.44
C THR A 204 21.75 12.72 7.42
N LEU A 205 22.96 13.27 7.34
CA LEU A 205 24.02 12.84 6.44
C LEU A 205 24.68 11.49 6.82
N GLU A 206 24.48 10.99 8.05
CA GLU A 206 24.96 9.66 8.47
C GLU A 206 24.31 8.53 7.64
N SER A 207 23.05 8.70 7.24
CA SER A 207 22.30 7.74 6.42
C SER A 207 22.60 7.79 4.92
N VAL A 208 23.26 8.86 4.44
CA VAL A 208 23.50 9.13 3.02
C VAL A 208 24.72 8.37 2.53
N LYS A 209 24.60 7.68 1.38
CA LYS A 209 25.71 7.03 0.67
C LYS A 209 26.21 7.94 -0.45
N PHE A 210 27.52 7.97 -0.71
CA PHE A 210 28.10 8.84 -1.74
C PHE A 210 28.80 8.05 -2.85
N ASN A 211 28.44 8.31 -4.10
CA ASN A 211 29.16 7.82 -5.27
C ASN A 211 30.41 8.68 -5.53
N LEU A 212 31.50 8.34 -4.86
CA LEU A 212 32.77 9.08 -4.86
C LEU A 212 33.43 9.30 -6.24
N LYS A 213 32.98 8.63 -7.31
CA LYS A 213 33.58 8.66 -8.66
C LYS A 213 33.93 10.08 -9.14
N ASN A 214 33.02 11.03 -8.96
CA ASN A 214 33.14 12.40 -9.46
C ASN A 214 33.38 13.44 -8.35
N ALA A 215 33.73 13.04 -7.12
CA ALA A 215 33.91 13.97 -5.98
C ALA A 215 34.94 15.07 -6.29
N HIS A 216 36.01 14.68 -6.98
CA HIS A 216 37.08 15.56 -7.45
C HIS A 216 36.64 16.63 -8.47
N LYS A 217 35.45 16.53 -9.08
CA LYS A 217 34.89 17.56 -9.96
C LYS A 217 34.11 18.65 -9.21
N ILE A 218 33.71 18.42 -7.95
CA ILE A 218 32.84 19.35 -7.19
C ILE A 218 33.71 20.21 -6.27
N ILE A 219 33.55 21.54 -6.34
CA ILE A 219 34.28 22.47 -5.47
C ILE A 219 33.49 22.75 -4.20
N SER A 220 34.11 22.46 -3.05
CA SER A 220 33.51 22.65 -1.72
C SER A 220 33.40 24.14 -1.35
N ASN A 221 32.23 24.57 -0.88
CA ASN A 221 31.99 25.96 -0.47
C ASN A 221 32.84 26.36 0.75
N LEU A 222 33.19 25.38 1.59
CA LEU A 222 33.98 25.54 2.82
C LEU A 222 35.48 25.71 2.57
N THR A 223 36.01 25.15 1.47
CA THR A 223 37.47 25.08 1.23
C THR A 223 37.93 25.70 -0.08
N ALA A 224 37.01 26.05 -0.99
CA ALA A 224 37.32 26.45 -2.37
C ALA A 224 38.19 25.44 -3.15
N ARG A 225 38.14 24.15 -2.77
CA ARG A 225 38.90 23.06 -3.39
C ARG A 225 37.99 21.87 -3.68
N PRO A 226 38.40 20.95 -4.58
CA PRO A 226 37.67 19.72 -4.83
C PRO A 226 37.31 18.94 -3.56
N TYR A 227 36.17 18.25 -3.56
CA TYR A 227 35.84 17.31 -2.49
C TYR A 227 36.83 16.14 -2.47
N PRO A 228 37.30 15.71 -1.28
CA PRO A 228 38.12 14.51 -1.15
C PRO A 228 37.31 13.26 -1.47
N ALA A 229 38.01 12.17 -1.84
CA ALA A 229 37.42 10.84 -2.00
C ALA A 229 37.22 10.15 -0.63
N ASP A 230 36.61 10.85 0.33
CA ASP A 230 36.37 10.42 1.70
C ASP A 230 34.95 10.84 2.12
N GLU A 231 34.07 9.87 2.38
CA GLU A 231 32.68 10.17 2.74
C GLU A 231 32.55 10.94 4.06
N GLN A 232 33.42 10.69 5.05
CA GLN A 232 33.30 11.33 6.35
C GLN A 232 33.72 12.79 6.28
N MET A 233 34.71 13.11 5.45
CA MET A 233 35.02 14.49 5.09
C MET A 233 33.89 15.15 4.30
N ILE A 234 33.25 14.45 3.35
CA ILE A 234 32.07 14.96 2.62
C ILE A 234 30.92 15.30 3.59
N ARG A 235 30.54 14.37 4.48
CA ARG A 235 29.52 14.59 5.53
C ARG A 235 29.89 15.79 6.42
N THR A 236 31.15 15.87 6.86
CA THR A 236 31.66 16.94 7.73
C THR A 236 31.61 18.32 7.04
N HIS A 237 32.01 18.40 5.77
CA HIS A 237 31.95 19.62 4.97
C HIS A 237 30.50 20.09 4.78
N LEU A 238 29.59 19.20 4.36
CA LEU A 238 28.19 19.53 4.06
C LEU A 238 27.40 19.98 5.29
N ALA A 239 27.69 19.40 6.47
CA ALA A 239 27.13 19.87 7.74
C ALA A 239 27.70 21.25 8.14
N ARG A 240 29.02 21.41 8.13
CA ARG A 240 29.69 22.68 8.49
C ARG A 240 29.36 23.83 7.55
N GLN A 241 29.04 23.55 6.29
CA GLN A 241 28.64 24.56 5.30
C GLN A 241 27.49 25.45 5.78
N ILE A 242 26.55 24.92 6.58
CA ILE A 242 25.40 25.68 7.11
C ILE A 242 25.82 26.84 8.02
N VAL A 243 26.97 26.73 8.68
CA VAL A 243 27.54 27.70 9.65
C VAL A 243 28.87 28.33 9.20
N SER A 244 29.32 28.02 7.99
CA SER A 244 30.62 28.46 7.45
C SER A 244 30.47 29.33 6.19
N PRO A 245 31.36 30.31 5.95
CA PRO A 245 31.27 31.21 4.81
C PRO A 245 31.37 30.48 3.45
N VAL A 246 30.77 31.07 2.41
CA VAL A 246 30.86 30.56 1.03
C VAL A 246 32.02 31.25 0.28
N GLU A 247 33.05 30.47 -0.03
CA GLU A 247 34.29 30.88 -0.71
C GLU A 247 34.14 30.96 -2.25
N PHE A 248 33.15 31.68 -2.77
CA PHE A 248 32.82 31.66 -4.22
C PHE A 248 33.93 32.27 -5.10
N VAL A 249 34.55 33.39 -4.69
CA VAL A 249 35.70 34.01 -5.41
C VAL A 249 36.84 33.01 -5.63
N GLU A 250 37.27 32.34 -4.56
CA GLU A 250 38.38 31.39 -4.63
C GLU A 250 38.00 30.07 -5.31
N SER A 251 36.73 29.69 -5.27
CA SER A 251 36.22 28.54 -6.03
C SER A 251 36.32 28.79 -7.54
N VAL A 252 35.91 29.97 -8.00
CA VAL A 252 36.01 30.41 -9.40
C VAL A 252 37.47 30.51 -9.85
N LYS A 253 38.33 31.19 -9.07
CA LYS A 253 39.76 31.29 -9.37
C LYS A 253 40.44 29.92 -9.39
N GLY A 254 40.05 29.03 -8.48
CA GLY A 254 40.59 27.67 -8.38
C GLY A 254 40.35 26.81 -9.63
N VAL A 255 39.17 26.89 -10.26
CA VAL A 255 38.92 26.19 -11.53
C VAL A 255 39.49 26.94 -12.73
N HIS A 256 39.54 28.28 -12.69
CA HIS A 256 40.16 29.07 -13.76
C HIS A 256 41.67 28.81 -13.86
N ALA A 257 42.37 28.69 -12.73
CA ALA A 257 43.78 28.30 -12.67
C ALA A 257 44.05 26.88 -13.20
N GLN A 258 43.02 26.04 -13.31
CA GLN A 258 43.07 24.71 -13.96
C GLN A 258 42.69 24.76 -15.45
N GLY A 259 42.55 25.96 -16.03
CA GLY A 259 42.26 26.18 -17.45
C GLY A 259 40.79 26.47 -17.79
N CYS A 260 39.88 26.51 -16.80
CA CYS A 260 38.47 26.75 -17.07
C CYS A 260 38.20 28.22 -17.48
N LYS A 261 37.88 28.44 -18.76
CA LYS A 261 37.47 29.75 -19.32
C LYS A 261 35.95 29.90 -19.55
N ARG A 262 35.17 28.82 -19.45
CA ARG A 262 33.75 28.79 -19.83
C ARG A 262 32.87 28.39 -18.65
N PHE A 263 31.92 29.24 -18.29
CA PHE A 263 31.06 29.09 -17.12
C PHE A 263 29.58 29.13 -17.55
N ILE A 264 28.74 28.29 -16.95
CA ILE A 264 27.31 28.21 -17.27
C ILE A 264 26.50 28.11 -15.97
N GLU A 265 25.51 29.00 -15.83
CA GLU A 265 24.65 29.08 -14.65
C GLU A 265 23.39 28.24 -14.90
N ILE A 266 23.33 27.07 -14.24
CA ILE A 266 22.24 26.10 -14.34
C ILE A 266 21.16 26.43 -13.30
N GLY A 267 19.99 26.88 -13.74
CA GLY A 267 18.90 27.31 -12.87
C GLY A 267 18.26 28.64 -13.30
N PRO A 268 17.31 29.16 -12.52
CA PRO A 268 16.59 30.39 -12.83
C PRO A 268 17.47 31.63 -12.65
N GLY A 269 17.32 32.60 -13.56
CA GLY A 269 17.98 33.90 -13.46
C GLY A 269 19.40 33.92 -14.03
N ARG A 270 20.23 34.82 -13.50
CA ARG A 270 21.61 35.09 -13.97
C ARG A 270 22.51 35.73 -12.91
N LEU A 271 22.31 35.33 -11.65
CA LEU A 271 22.94 35.96 -10.49
C LEU A 271 24.45 35.66 -10.45
N LEU A 272 24.82 34.38 -10.59
CA LEU A 272 26.22 33.93 -10.54
C LEU A 272 27.02 34.46 -11.74
N CYS A 273 26.43 34.53 -12.95
CA CYS A 273 27.02 35.20 -14.11
C CYS A 273 27.29 36.71 -13.88
N ASN A 274 26.53 37.37 -13.00
CA ASN A 274 26.79 38.78 -12.65
C ASN A 274 27.83 38.95 -11.54
N LEU A 275 27.96 37.96 -10.65
CA LEU A 275 29.05 37.89 -9.69
C LEU A 275 30.40 37.62 -10.39
N LEU A 276 30.43 36.67 -11.34
CA LEU A 276 31.61 36.27 -12.10
C LEU A 276 32.30 37.45 -12.80
N LYS A 277 31.52 38.40 -13.35
CA LYS A 277 32.02 39.64 -13.99
C LYS A 277 32.81 40.57 -13.06
N ASN A 278 32.77 40.33 -11.76
CA ASN A 278 33.49 41.09 -10.74
C ASN A 278 34.52 40.20 -10.01
N ILE A 279 35.03 39.17 -10.69
CA ILE A 279 36.16 38.34 -10.26
C ILE A 279 37.23 38.47 -11.34
N SER A 280 38.45 38.84 -10.96
CA SER A 280 39.59 39.01 -11.87
C SER A 280 40.11 37.65 -12.35
N ILE A 281 39.58 37.21 -13.49
CA ILE A 281 40.00 36.04 -14.26
C ILE A 281 40.06 36.40 -15.75
N GLU A 282 40.87 35.70 -16.55
CA GLU A 282 41.15 36.05 -17.95
C GLU A 282 40.09 35.50 -18.91
N GLU A 283 39.52 36.38 -19.73
CA GLU A 283 38.57 36.06 -20.82
C GLU A 283 37.39 35.14 -20.42
N PRO A 284 36.66 35.39 -19.31
CA PRO A 284 35.59 34.49 -18.86
C PRO A 284 34.34 34.56 -19.74
N GLU A 285 34.06 33.48 -20.45
CA GLU A 285 32.78 33.27 -21.11
C GLU A 285 31.74 32.81 -20.08
N SER A 286 30.58 33.48 -20.01
CA SER A 286 29.51 33.13 -19.07
C SER A 286 28.09 33.26 -19.63
N MET A 287 27.23 32.29 -19.33
CA MET A 287 25.85 32.24 -19.83
C MET A 287 24.86 31.63 -18.81
N PRO A 288 23.69 32.26 -18.58
CA PRO A 288 22.58 31.66 -17.85
C PRO A 288 21.75 30.71 -18.73
N THR A 289 21.14 29.72 -18.11
CA THR A 289 20.24 28.76 -18.80
C THR A 289 18.77 29.19 -18.82
N ALA A 290 18.28 29.95 -17.83
CA ALA A 290 16.90 30.45 -17.80
C ALA A 290 16.85 31.94 -17.41
N ASP A 291 17.22 32.83 -18.34
CA ASP A 291 17.14 34.28 -18.12
C ASP A 291 15.77 34.86 -18.51
N ALA A 292 14.97 35.20 -17.50
CA ALA A 292 13.66 35.84 -17.68
C ALA A 292 13.69 37.15 -18.49
N LYS A 293 14.83 37.85 -18.61
CA LYS A 293 14.94 39.05 -19.49
C LYS A 293 15.07 38.72 -20.97
N LYS A 294 15.55 37.53 -21.29
CA LYS A 294 15.75 37.04 -22.66
C LYS A 294 14.66 36.03 -23.07
N GLY A 295 13.99 35.43 -22.09
CA GLY A 295 13.10 34.28 -22.28
C GLY A 295 13.83 33.01 -21.93
N GLU A 296 13.20 32.17 -21.10
CA GLU A 296 13.83 30.97 -20.54
C GLU A 296 14.20 29.97 -21.65
N LEU A 297 13.27 29.73 -22.59
CA LEU A 297 13.48 28.81 -23.73
C LEU A 297 14.56 29.29 -24.70
N GLU A 298 14.65 30.59 -25.02
CA GLU A 298 15.73 31.11 -25.88
C GLU A 298 17.09 31.04 -25.16
N SER A 299 17.10 31.24 -23.84
CA SER A 299 18.31 31.11 -23.01
C SER A 299 18.79 29.66 -22.96
N PHE A 300 17.89 28.71 -22.75
CA PHE A 300 18.18 27.28 -22.70
C PHE A 300 18.73 26.77 -24.03
N ASN A 301 18.05 27.10 -25.14
CA ASN A 301 18.48 26.70 -26.48
C ASN A 301 19.85 27.28 -26.86
N LEU A 302 20.11 28.56 -26.53
CA LEU A 302 21.42 29.19 -26.78
C LEU A 302 22.52 28.61 -25.88
N ALA A 303 22.20 28.25 -24.63
CA ALA A 303 23.14 27.60 -23.73
C ALA A 303 23.52 26.19 -24.22
N ALA A 304 22.53 25.41 -24.65
CA ALA A 304 22.73 24.13 -25.32
C ALA A 304 23.57 24.29 -26.60
N GLU A 305 23.26 25.28 -27.45
CA GLU A 305 24.02 25.55 -28.67
C GLU A 305 25.49 25.89 -28.39
N ARG A 306 25.76 26.67 -27.34
CA ARG A 306 27.09 27.25 -27.09
C ARG A 306 28.01 26.36 -26.24
N PHE A 307 27.47 25.56 -25.34
CA PHE A 307 28.26 24.76 -24.39
C PHE A 307 28.34 23.27 -24.73
N ILE A 308 27.41 22.72 -25.53
CA ILE A 308 27.47 21.34 -26.01
C ILE A 308 28.40 21.27 -27.23
N ALA A 309 29.44 20.44 -27.15
CA ALA A 309 30.45 20.32 -28.19
C ALA A 309 29.86 19.81 -29.53
N PRO A 310 30.38 20.21 -30.71
CA PRO A 310 29.84 19.76 -32.00
C PRO A 310 29.72 18.25 -32.15
N LYS A 311 30.67 17.45 -31.64
CA LYS A 311 30.54 15.98 -31.61
C LYS A 311 29.46 15.46 -30.66
N ALA A 312 29.21 16.14 -29.55
CA ALA A 312 28.09 15.82 -28.67
C ALA A 312 26.76 16.20 -29.32
N LYS A 313 26.72 17.31 -30.09
CA LYS A 313 25.60 17.63 -30.99
C LYS A 313 25.45 16.59 -32.10
N GLU A 314 26.51 16.05 -32.70
CA GLU A 314 26.42 14.97 -33.71
C GLU A 314 25.89 13.66 -33.10
N ILE A 315 26.22 13.35 -31.83
CA ILE A 315 25.66 12.21 -31.10
C ILE A 315 24.19 12.45 -30.73
N ALA A 316 23.86 13.65 -30.22
CA ALA A 316 22.47 14.06 -29.96
C ALA A 316 21.65 14.15 -31.26
N GLN A 317 22.25 14.52 -32.39
CA GLN A 317 21.59 14.56 -33.70
C GLN A 317 21.52 13.18 -34.35
N ALA A 318 22.44 12.26 -34.08
CA ALA A 318 22.22 10.84 -34.37
C ALA A 318 21.05 10.26 -33.53
N SER A 319 20.79 10.81 -32.35
CA SER A 319 19.59 10.53 -31.55
C SER A 319 18.33 11.30 -32.01
N GLU A 320 18.47 12.46 -32.64
CA GLU A 320 17.36 13.29 -33.17
C GLU A 320 17.11 13.07 -34.68
N SER A 321 17.82 12.14 -35.35
CA SER A 321 17.68 11.86 -36.80
C SER A 321 17.55 10.39 -37.19
N ALA A 322 16.92 9.59 -36.33
CA ALA A 322 15.96 8.60 -36.82
C ALA A 322 14.60 9.31 -36.96
N PRO A 323 14.14 9.69 -38.15
CA PRO A 323 12.91 10.46 -38.29
C PRO A 323 11.69 9.61 -37.92
N LEU A 324 10.88 10.10 -36.99
CA LEU A 324 9.45 9.80 -36.98
C LEU A 324 8.84 10.46 -38.21
N GLU A 325 8.91 9.79 -39.36
CA GLU A 325 8.10 10.15 -40.50
C GLU A 325 6.62 10.08 -40.10
N ARG A 326 6.00 11.26 -39.98
CA ARG A 326 4.63 11.38 -40.48
C ARG A 326 4.69 11.12 -41.98
N MET A 327 4.59 9.84 -42.36
CA MET A 327 4.01 9.51 -43.66
C MET A 327 2.67 10.23 -43.72
N ASN A 328 2.53 11.20 -44.63
CA ASN A 328 1.24 11.79 -44.96
C ASN A 328 0.41 10.75 -45.70
N PHE A 329 -0.10 9.77 -44.96
CA PHE A 329 -1.37 9.16 -45.29
C PHE A 329 -2.43 10.26 -45.13
N GLU A 330 -2.85 10.82 -46.26
CA GLU A 330 -4.26 11.18 -46.36
C GLU A 330 -5.08 9.95 -45.91
N PRO A 331 -6.14 10.11 -45.11
CA PRO A 331 -6.97 9.00 -44.68
C PRO A 331 -7.82 8.48 -45.86
N LYS A 332 -7.18 7.78 -46.80
CA LYS A 332 -7.86 6.82 -47.65
C LYS A 332 -8.40 5.73 -46.75
N GLU A 333 -9.73 5.63 -46.72
CA GLU A 333 -10.47 4.66 -45.93
C GLU A 333 -9.88 3.26 -46.10
N LEU A 334 -9.26 2.73 -45.04
CA LEU A 334 -8.88 1.32 -44.96
C LEU A 334 -10.16 0.52 -44.73
N ASN A 335 -10.87 0.29 -45.84
CA ASN A 335 -12.11 -0.47 -45.90
C ASN A 335 -11.86 -1.89 -45.38
N ASN A 336 -12.49 -2.27 -44.28
CA ASN A 336 -12.24 -3.51 -43.52
C ASN A 336 -12.74 -4.79 -44.25
N LYS A 337 -12.31 -5.01 -45.50
CA LYS A 337 -12.73 -6.12 -46.35
C LYS A 337 -11.59 -7.06 -46.77
N ASP A 338 -10.37 -6.55 -46.91
CA ASP A 338 -9.29 -7.31 -47.57
C ASP A 338 -8.35 -8.05 -46.61
N LEU A 339 -8.38 -7.74 -45.31
CA LEU A 339 -7.71 -8.56 -44.26
C LEU A 339 -8.57 -9.75 -43.83
N LYS A 340 -9.02 -10.55 -44.80
CA LYS A 340 -9.57 -11.88 -44.56
C LYS A 340 -8.55 -12.98 -44.81
N THR A 341 -8.32 -13.80 -43.78
CA THR A 341 -7.92 -15.21 -43.88
C THR A 341 -6.78 -15.56 -44.85
N LYS A 342 -5.55 -15.59 -44.33
CA LYS A 342 -4.62 -16.69 -44.65
C LYS A 342 -4.02 -17.20 -43.33
N GLY A 343 -4.24 -18.48 -43.06
CA GLY A 343 -3.73 -19.14 -41.85
C GLY A 343 -2.26 -19.52 -41.96
N LEU A 344 -1.75 -20.09 -40.88
CA LEU A 344 -0.42 -20.70 -40.80
C LEU A 344 -0.33 -21.94 -41.69
N GLU A 345 -0.04 -21.76 -42.98
CA GLU A 345 0.51 -22.85 -43.80
C GLU A 345 1.90 -23.19 -43.26
N LYS A 346 2.15 -24.49 -43.03
CA LYS A 346 3.47 -24.97 -42.64
C LYS A 346 4.44 -24.66 -43.78
N THR A 347 5.44 -23.82 -43.52
CA THR A 347 6.57 -23.68 -44.43
C THR A 347 7.31 -25.01 -44.50
N ASP A 348 7.41 -25.57 -45.71
CA ASP A 348 8.29 -26.70 -45.99
C ASP A 348 9.71 -26.36 -45.51
N ALA A 349 10.45 -27.39 -45.06
CA ALA A 349 11.85 -27.23 -44.70
C ALA A 349 12.62 -26.55 -45.84
N PRO A 350 13.52 -25.59 -45.55
CA PRO A 350 14.15 -24.75 -46.56
C PRO A 350 14.90 -25.62 -47.58
N LYS A 351 14.40 -25.64 -48.82
CA LYS A 351 14.98 -26.41 -49.91
C LYS A 351 16.42 -25.96 -50.12
N GLU A 352 17.35 -26.90 -50.18
CA GLU A 352 18.77 -26.60 -50.41
C GLU A 352 18.98 -25.96 -51.79
N VAL A 353 19.08 -24.63 -51.83
CA VAL A 353 19.55 -23.88 -53.01
C VAL A 353 21.05 -23.57 -52.86
N MET A 354 21.84 -24.55 -52.40
CA MET A 354 23.31 -24.54 -52.55
C MET A 354 23.70 -24.90 -53.99
N ASN A 355 23.29 -24.05 -54.93
CA ASN A 355 23.79 -24.09 -56.29
C ASN A 355 25.24 -23.60 -56.29
N LYS A 356 26.21 -24.52 -56.43
CA LYS A 356 27.61 -24.33 -56.02
C LYS A 356 28.39 -23.27 -56.80
N ASP A 357 27.84 -22.77 -57.91
CA ASP A 357 28.48 -21.79 -58.81
C ASP A 357 27.97 -20.35 -58.64
N ILE A 358 27.08 -20.08 -57.67
CA ILE A 358 26.60 -18.72 -57.38
C ILE A 358 27.65 -17.95 -56.55
N SER A 359 28.13 -16.81 -57.06
CA SER A 359 29.06 -15.96 -56.30
C SER A 359 28.38 -15.31 -55.09
N PHE A 360 29.13 -15.08 -54.00
CA PHE A 360 28.59 -14.48 -52.77
C PHE A 360 27.89 -13.13 -53.01
N ASN A 361 28.40 -12.32 -53.92
CA ASN A 361 27.77 -11.05 -54.32
C ASN A 361 26.43 -11.27 -55.05
N THR A 362 26.33 -12.32 -55.87
CA THR A 362 25.08 -12.68 -56.56
C THR A 362 24.05 -13.22 -55.58
N PHE A 363 24.48 -14.00 -54.58
CA PHE A 363 23.64 -14.44 -53.48
C PHE A 363 23.11 -13.25 -52.65
N LEU A 364 23.98 -12.29 -52.32
CA LEU A 364 23.60 -11.06 -51.60
C LEU A 364 22.63 -10.17 -52.40
N GLU A 365 22.80 -10.04 -53.71
CA GLU A 365 21.83 -9.37 -54.60
C GLU A 365 20.47 -10.08 -54.57
N GLN A 366 20.45 -11.39 -54.82
CA GLN A 366 19.21 -12.18 -54.94
C GLN A 366 18.43 -12.29 -53.62
N ASN A 367 19.11 -12.28 -52.49
CA ASN A 367 18.51 -12.43 -51.16
C ASN A 367 18.53 -11.13 -50.35
N LYS A 368 18.81 -9.98 -50.99
CA LYS A 368 19.07 -8.70 -50.33
C LYS A 368 18.04 -8.33 -49.26
N THR A 369 16.76 -8.43 -49.58
CA THR A 369 15.66 -8.12 -48.65
C THR A 369 15.65 -9.06 -47.44
N LEU A 370 15.78 -10.38 -47.66
CA LEU A 370 15.82 -11.37 -46.58
C LEU A 370 17.05 -11.21 -45.69
N VAL A 371 18.20 -10.86 -46.26
CA VAL A 371 19.43 -10.56 -45.51
C VAL A 371 19.29 -9.26 -44.72
N GLN A 372 18.66 -8.22 -45.28
CA GLN A 372 18.37 -6.98 -44.56
C GLN A 372 17.34 -7.20 -43.42
N GLU A 373 16.28 -7.97 -43.65
CA GLU A 373 15.32 -8.34 -42.59
C GLU A 373 15.97 -9.17 -41.48
N ALA A 374 16.83 -10.13 -41.82
CA ALA A 374 17.56 -10.92 -40.83
C ALA A 374 18.54 -10.05 -40.01
N LEU A 375 19.32 -9.19 -40.68
CA LEU A 375 20.24 -8.26 -40.02
C LEU A 375 19.50 -7.23 -39.16
N GLN A 376 18.32 -6.76 -39.59
CA GLN A 376 17.49 -5.85 -38.80
C GLN A 376 16.99 -6.52 -37.52
N ARG A 377 16.45 -7.76 -37.61
CA ARG A 377 15.99 -8.52 -36.43
C ARG A 377 17.13 -8.84 -35.47
N GLU A 378 18.30 -9.23 -35.98
CA GLU A 378 19.50 -9.46 -35.14
C GLU A 378 20.01 -8.17 -34.50
N TYR A 379 19.95 -7.03 -35.20
CA TYR A 379 20.30 -5.72 -34.65
C TYR A 379 19.32 -5.27 -33.56
N GLU A 380 18.00 -5.43 -33.77
CA GLU A 380 16.96 -5.17 -32.79
C GLU A 380 17.11 -6.05 -31.54
N ALA A 381 17.34 -7.36 -31.73
CA ALA A 381 17.59 -8.30 -30.64
C ALA A 381 18.89 -7.97 -29.88
N PHE A 382 19.94 -7.54 -30.58
CA PHE A 382 21.19 -7.08 -29.97
C PHE A 382 20.99 -5.80 -29.14
N GLN A 383 20.26 -4.81 -29.66
CA GLN A 383 19.95 -3.58 -28.92
C GLN A 383 19.05 -3.85 -27.71
N GLN A 384 18.02 -4.69 -27.86
CA GLN A 384 17.19 -5.14 -26.74
C GLN A 384 18.03 -5.82 -25.66
N LYS A 385 18.93 -6.74 -26.05
CA LYS A 385 19.84 -7.41 -25.11
C LYS A 385 20.78 -6.45 -24.38
N ASN A 386 21.30 -5.43 -25.07
CA ASN A 386 22.16 -4.42 -24.45
C ASN A 386 21.36 -3.53 -23.48
N ALA A 387 20.13 -3.15 -23.83
CA ALA A 387 19.25 -2.38 -22.96
C ALA A 387 18.85 -3.16 -21.70
N LEU A 388 18.51 -4.44 -21.83
CA LEU A 388 18.24 -5.34 -20.69
C LEU A 388 19.48 -5.46 -19.80
N ALA A 389 20.66 -5.71 -20.36
CA ALA A 389 21.91 -5.75 -19.59
C ALA A 389 22.23 -4.42 -18.90
N ALA A 390 21.91 -3.26 -19.49
CA ALA A 390 22.06 -1.96 -18.85
C ALA A 390 21.11 -1.80 -17.64
N VAL A 391 19.89 -2.33 -17.71
CA VAL A 391 18.93 -2.36 -16.58
C VAL A 391 19.40 -3.32 -15.49
N GLU A 392 19.95 -4.49 -15.83
CA GLU A 392 20.50 -5.45 -14.85
C GLU A 392 21.75 -4.90 -14.14
N ASN A 393 22.55 -4.07 -14.81
CA ASN A 393 23.65 -3.34 -14.19
C ASN A 393 23.19 -2.27 -13.17
N LEU A 394 21.91 -1.89 -13.14
CA LEU A 394 21.32 -1.06 -12.08
C LEU A 394 20.81 -1.89 -10.89
N GLY A 395 20.97 -3.22 -10.93
CA GLY A 395 20.44 -4.12 -9.91
C GLY A 395 18.95 -4.46 -10.08
N LEU A 396 18.37 -4.24 -11.25
CA LEU A 396 16.97 -4.56 -11.54
C LEU A 396 16.86 -5.89 -12.32
N TYR A 397 15.99 -6.80 -11.89
CA TYR A 397 15.83 -8.10 -12.54
C TYR A 397 14.90 -8.01 -13.77
N THR A 398 15.44 -8.31 -14.97
CA THR A 398 14.66 -8.20 -16.22
C THR A 398 13.93 -9.47 -16.64
N GLY A 399 14.34 -10.64 -16.16
CA GLY A 399 13.75 -11.94 -16.53
C GLY A 399 12.28 -12.14 -16.13
N SER A 400 11.73 -13.33 -16.40
CA SER A 400 10.34 -13.65 -16.02
C SER A 400 10.20 -13.82 -14.50
N VAL A 401 9.06 -13.37 -13.96
CA VAL A 401 8.61 -13.66 -12.59
C VAL A 401 7.43 -14.63 -12.68
N CYS A 402 7.41 -15.64 -11.82
CA CYS A 402 6.46 -16.74 -11.85
C CYS A 402 5.82 -16.95 -10.47
N ILE A 403 4.61 -17.52 -10.47
CA ILE A 403 4.06 -18.18 -9.29
C ILE A 403 4.58 -19.61 -9.31
N ALA A 404 5.36 -19.98 -8.29
CA ALA A 404 6.02 -21.28 -8.17
C ALA A 404 5.10 -22.37 -7.59
N GLY A 405 4.19 -21.98 -6.71
CA GLY A 405 3.20 -22.86 -6.09
C GLY A 405 2.13 -22.05 -5.36
N VAL A 406 0.99 -22.69 -5.08
CA VAL A 406 -0.18 -22.10 -4.41
C VAL A 406 -0.87 -23.07 -3.44
N SER A 407 -1.38 -22.57 -2.32
CA SER A 407 -2.15 -23.31 -1.32
C SER A 407 -3.44 -22.59 -0.94
N VAL A 408 -4.45 -23.34 -0.48
CA VAL A 408 -5.72 -22.80 0.03
C VAL A 408 -6.23 -23.55 1.27
N GLY A 409 -6.49 -22.80 2.33
CA GLY A 409 -7.36 -23.21 3.43
C GLY A 409 -8.79 -22.79 3.11
N LEU A 410 -9.72 -23.75 3.08
CA LEU A 410 -11.13 -23.51 2.70
C LEU A 410 -12.09 -23.74 3.89
N PRO A 411 -13.27 -23.10 3.89
CA PRO A 411 -14.29 -23.32 4.91
C PRO A 411 -15.01 -24.68 4.78
N GLY A 412 -16.03 -24.89 5.61
CA GLY A 412 -16.90 -26.08 5.70
C GLY A 412 -16.59 -26.92 6.94
N LYS A 413 -17.45 -26.85 7.97
CA LYS A 413 -17.27 -27.50 9.28
C LYS A 413 -17.10 -29.02 9.22
N GLY A 414 -17.60 -29.68 8.18
CA GLY A 414 -17.42 -31.12 7.96
C GLY A 414 -16.01 -31.58 7.57
N HIS A 415 -15.02 -30.68 7.45
CA HIS A 415 -13.70 -30.99 6.89
C HIS A 415 -12.54 -30.32 7.65
N GLN A 416 -11.30 -30.72 7.35
CA GLN A 416 -10.11 -29.93 7.71
C GLN A 416 -10.01 -28.69 6.83
N VAL A 417 -9.58 -27.56 7.39
CA VAL A 417 -9.37 -26.31 6.64
C VAL A 417 -8.32 -26.51 5.54
N PHE A 418 -7.18 -27.13 5.87
CA PHE A 418 -6.16 -27.52 4.90
C PHE A 418 -6.30 -29.00 4.53
N ASN A 419 -6.85 -29.28 3.36
CA ASN A 419 -7.06 -30.64 2.86
C ASN A 419 -6.54 -30.74 1.42
N ASP A 420 -5.83 -31.82 1.08
CA ASP A 420 -5.19 -31.99 -0.24
C ASP A 420 -6.19 -31.96 -1.41
N LYS A 421 -7.48 -32.22 -1.14
CA LYS A 421 -8.57 -32.18 -2.14
C LYS A 421 -9.26 -30.81 -2.24
N ASN A 422 -8.82 -29.78 -1.52
CA ASN A 422 -9.48 -28.46 -1.52
C ASN A 422 -9.61 -27.88 -2.92
N PHE A 423 -8.53 -27.87 -3.71
CA PHE A 423 -8.58 -27.43 -5.11
C PHE A 423 -9.56 -28.27 -5.95
N ASP A 424 -9.58 -29.60 -5.81
CA ASP A 424 -10.53 -30.44 -6.56
C ASP A 424 -12.00 -30.20 -6.16
N ARG A 425 -12.27 -29.90 -4.88
CA ARG A 425 -13.60 -29.59 -4.35
C ARG A 425 -14.09 -28.24 -4.89
N ILE A 426 -13.30 -27.16 -4.78
CA ILE A 426 -13.73 -25.84 -5.25
C ILE A 426 -13.81 -25.80 -6.79
N LEU A 427 -12.88 -26.41 -7.51
CA LEU A 427 -12.93 -26.54 -8.97
C LEU A 427 -13.99 -27.55 -9.45
N ALA A 428 -14.72 -28.23 -8.57
CA ALA A 428 -15.91 -29.02 -8.88
C ALA A 428 -17.23 -28.30 -8.55
N GLY A 429 -17.19 -27.10 -7.96
CA GLY A 429 -18.40 -26.40 -7.51
C GLY A 429 -19.03 -27.03 -6.26
N ASN A 430 -18.24 -27.67 -5.40
CA ASN A 430 -18.73 -28.05 -4.07
C ASN A 430 -19.09 -26.80 -3.26
N ASN A 431 -20.25 -26.80 -2.60
CA ASN A 431 -20.58 -25.77 -1.62
C ASN A 431 -19.80 -25.96 -0.30
N PHE A 432 -19.40 -24.85 0.31
CA PHE A 432 -18.74 -24.76 1.63
C PHE A 432 -19.45 -23.75 2.57
N ILE A 433 -20.54 -23.11 2.12
CA ILE A 433 -21.39 -22.21 2.91
C ILE A 433 -22.38 -23.04 3.75
N GLU A 434 -22.48 -22.74 5.03
CA GLU A 434 -23.29 -23.47 6.02
C GLU A 434 -24.18 -22.51 6.83
N PRO A 435 -25.31 -22.97 7.39
CA PRO A 435 -26.15 -22.16 8.26
C PRO A 435 -25.48 -21.84 9.60
N LEU A 436 -25.83 -20.67 10.13
CA LEU A 436 -25.54 -20.27 11.50
C LEU A 436 -26.51 -20.94 12.47
N THR A 437 -26.02 -21.29 13.67
CA THR A 437 -26.84 -21.82 14.76
C THR A 437 -27.65 -20.70 15.40
N GLU A 438 -28.77 -21.01 16.07
CA GLU A 438 -29.54 -19.97 16.77
C GLU A 438 -28.72 -19.25 17.86
N GLU A 439 -27.71 -19.88 18.49
CA GLU A 439 -26.81 -19.19 19.44
C GLU A 439 -25.79 -18.26 18.75
N GLU A 440 -25.38 -18.56 17.51
CA GLU A 440 -24.59 -17.63 16.68
C GLU A 440 -25.48 -16.46 16.20
N LYS A 441 -26.74 -16.71 15.82
CA LYS A 441 -27.71 -15.68 15.41
C LYS A 441 -28.13 -14.77 16.57
N HIS A 442 -28.43 -15.33 17.74
CA HIS A 442 -28.76 -14.54 18.93
C HIS A 442 -27.61 -13.60 19.31
N ARG A 443 -26.36 -14.05 19.21
CA ARG A 443 -25.19 -13.18 19.44
C ARG A 443 -25.04 -12.03 18.45
N ILE A 444 -25.68 -12.06 17.28
CA ILE A 444 -25.75 -10.92 16.34
C ILE A 444 -26.90 -9.97 16.73
N VAL A 445 -28.04 -10.50 17.20
CA VAL A 445 -29.15 -9.69 17.75
C VAL A 445 -28.71 -8.96 19.03
N ASP A 446 -27.97 -9.62 19.92
CA ASP A 446 -27.45 -9.07 21.17
C ASP A 446 -26.48 -7.88 20.97
N MET A 447 -26.01 -7.63 19.73
CA MET A 447 -25.21 -6.45 19.38
C MET A 447 -26.05 -5.18 19.19
N ASN A 448 -27.38 -5.29 19.19
CA ASN A 448 -28.32 -4.17 19.11
C ASN A 448 -28.07 -3.25 17.89
N ILE A 449 -27.87 -3.83 16.70
CA ILE A 449 -27.57 -3.07 15.49
C ILE A 449 -28.85 -2.55 14.80
N THR A 450 -28.73 -1.37 14.20
CA THR A 450 -29.67 -0.86 13.20
C THR A 450 -29.10 -1.11 11.80
N ARG A 451 -29.85 -1.81 10.94
CA ARG A 451 -29.47 -2.15 9.57
C ARG A 451 -29.95 -1.12 8.56
N VAL A 452 -29.08 -0.73 7.64
CA VAL A 452 -29.45 -0.08 6.38
C VAL A 452 -30.11 -1.11 5.46
N TYR A 453 -31.42 -1.06 5.32
CA TYR A 453 -32.15 -1.84 4.32
C TYR A 453 -32.29 -1.02 3.04
N LYS A 454 -31.73 -1.51 1.93
CA LYS A 454 -31.79 -0.87 0.62
C LYS A 454 -32.88 -1.51 -0.23
N GLU A 455 -33.78 -0.69 -0.77
CA GLU A 455 -34.87 -1.14 -1.63
C GLU A 455 -34.47 -1.14 -3.12
N PRO A 456 -35.08 -1.98 -3.98
CA PRO A 456 -34.76 -2.03 -5.41
C PRO A 456 -35.00 -0.71 -6.18
N ASN A 457 -35.82 0.19 -5.62
CA ASN A 457 -36.08 1.53 -6.16
C ASN A 457 -34.91 2.52 -5.91
N GLY A 458 -33.97 2.20 -5.02
CA GLY A 458 -32.86 3.06 -4.59
C GLY A 458 -33.05 3.76 -3.24
N ASN A 459 -34.25 3.68 -2.63
CA ASN A 459 -34.46 4.17 -1.27
C ASN A 459 -33.66 3.31 -0.27
N ALA A 460 -33.34 3.89 0.89
CA ALA A 460 -32.86 3.13 2.04
C ALA A 460 -33.61 3.56 3.31
N ARG A 461 -33.84 2.60 4.21
CA ARG A 461 -34.43 2.82 5.53
C ARG A 461 -33.63 2.10 6.60
N PHE A 462 -33.63 2.65 7.81
CA PHE A 462 -33.04 2.00 8.97
C PHE A 462 -34.02 1.01 9.59
N VAL A 463 -33.52 -0.14 10.05
CA VAL A 463 -34.31 -1.23 10.63
C VAL A 463 -33.55 -1.83 11.81
N ASP A 464 -34.08 -1.72 13.03
CA ASP A 464 -33.47 -2.35 14.21
C ASP A 464 -33.58 -3.87 14.14
N ILE A 465 -32.45 -4.56 14.30
CA ILE A 465 -32.36 -6.01 14.16
C ILE A 465 -32.67 -6.68 15.49
N VAL A 466 -33.97 -6.84 15.75
CA VAL A 466 -34.52 -7.42 16.99
C VAL A 466 -34.90 -8.91 16.87
N SER A 467 -34.58 -9.57 15.75
CA SER A 467 -34.94 -10.97 15.51
C SER A 467 -33.82 -11.79 14.87
N THR A 468 -33.72 -13.07 15.24
CA THR A 468 -32.77 -14.02 14.64
C THR A 468 -33.10 -14.37 13.17
N LYS A 469 -34.21 -13.86 12.63
CA LYS A 469 -34.56 -13.98 11.20
C LYS A 469 -33.95 -12.89 10.32
N ASP A 470 -33.71 -11.70 10.86
CA ASP A 470 -33.27 -10.53 10.09
C ASP A 470 -31.74 -10.39 10.06
N VAL A 471 -31.04 -11.21 10.86
CA VAL A 471 -29.57 -11.35 10.87
C VAL A 471 -29.04 -12.17 9.69
N ILE A 472 -27.71 -12.21 9.55
CA ILE A 472 -27.02 -13.16 8.65
C ILE A 472 -27.45 -14.59 9.04
N GLN A 473 -27.81 -15.40 8.04
CA GLN A 473 -28.26 -16.79 8.25
C GLN A 473 -27.21 -17.83 7.82
N LEU A 474 -26.28 -17.45 6.93
CA LEU A 474 -25.34 -18.31 6.23
C LEU A 474 -23.92 -17.75 6.31
N ALA A 475 -22.92 -18.63 6.41
CA ALA A 475 -21.50 -18.24 6.33
C ALA A 475 -20.60 -19.39 5.85
N GLY A 476 -19.49 -19.06 5.20
CA GLY A 476 -18.40 -20.00 4.91
C GLY A 476 -17.49 -20.16 6.14
N LYS A 477 -17.84 -21.08 7.03
CA LYS A 477 -17.24 -21.18 8.38
C LYS A 477 -16.05 -22.13 8.40
N LEU A 478 -15.00 -21.82 9.18
CA LEU A 478 -13.85 -22.71 9.31
C LEU A 478 -14.24 -24.09 9.87
N GLY A 479 -13.61 -25.14 9.33
CA GLY A 479 -13.68 -26.50 9.86
C GLY A 479 -12.59 -26.81 10.88
N TYR A 480 -12.21 -28.09 11.00
CA TYR A 480 -11.12 -28.45 11.91
C TYR A 480 -9.81 -27.84 11.44
N PHE A 481 -9.14 -27.15 12.35
CA PHE A 481 -7.78 -26.66 12.19
C PHE A 481 -7.12 -26.55 13.56
N ASP A 482 -5.89 -27.04 13.68
CA ASP A 482 -5.02 -26.76 14.82
C ASP A 482 -3.54 -26.87 14.40
N LEU A 483 -2.80 -25.76 14.54
CA LEU A 483 -1.41 -25.67 14.09
C LEU A 483 -0.48 -26.66 14.82
N SER A 484 -0.78 -26.99 16.09
CA SER A 484 0.07 -27.85 16.91
C SER A 484 -0.01 -29.34 16.54
N THR A 485 -1.20 -29.83 16.23
CA THR A 485 -1.46 -31.23 15.89
C THR A 485 -1.30 -31.51 14.40
N GLU A 486 -1.55 -30.54 13.52
CA GLU A 486 -1.40 -30.73 12.07
C GLU A 486 -0.01 -30.37 11.54
N TYR A 487 0.64 -29.36 12.10
CA TYR A 487 1.95 -28.84 11.65
C TYR A 487 3.08 -28.99 12.69
N GLY A 488 2.77 -29.38 13.93
CA GLY A 488 3.78 -29.64 14.97
C GLY A 488 4.29 -28.39 15.70
N ILE A 489 3.62 -27.24 15.56
CA ILE A 489 4.04 -25.97 16.16
C ILE A 489 3.23 -25.78 17.46
N SER A 490 3.87 -26.02 18.61
CA SER A 490 3.22 -26.00 19.92
C SER A 490 2.89 -24.59 20.44
N ARG A 491 3.65 -23.56 20.01
CA ARG A 491 3.33 -22.17 20.35
C ARG A 491 2.00 -21.77 19.70
N LYS A 492 1.11 -21.20 20.52
CA LYS A 492 -0.15 -20.60 20.08
C LYS A 492 0.02 -19.15 19.64
N PHE A 493 -0.81 -18.75 18.67
CA PHE A 493 -0.88 -17.41 18.10
C PHE A 493 -2.35 -17.00 17.91
N ASP A 494 -2.61 -15.80 17.39
CA ASP A 494 -3.94 -15.45 16.89
C ASP A 494 -4.35 -16.40 15.75
N LEU A 495 -5.65 -16.72 15.63
CA LEU A 495 -6.15 -17.68 14.64
C LEU A 495 -5.82 -17.25 13.19
N VAL A 496 -5.77 -15.95 12.90
CA VAL A 496 -5.38 -15.44 11.58
C VAL A 496 -3.90 -15.69 11.30
N ASP A 497 -3.03 -15.53 12.30
CA ASP A 497 -1.61 -15.84 12.22
C ASP A 497 -1.39 -17.37 12.02
N GLU A 498 -2.06 -18.22 12.81
CA GLU A 498 -1.94 -19.68 12.67
C GLU A 498 -2.37 -20.15 11.27
N LEU A 499 -3.49 -19.63 10.74
CA LEU A 499 -3.98 -19.93 9.40
C LEU A 499 -2.99 -19.50 8.31
N ALA A 500 -2.42 -18.30 8.41
CA ALA A 500 -1.44 -17.81 7.45
C ALA A 500 -0.13 -18.63 7.50
N MET A 501 0.35 -18.99 8.69
CA MET A 501 1.53 -19.83 8.88
C MET A 501 1.35 -21.23 8.25
N ALA A 502 0.20 -21.87 8.49
CA ALA A 502 -0.13 -23.16 7.88
C ALA A 502 -0.20 -23.07 6.34
N ALA A 503 -0.84 -22.05 5.79
CA ALA A 503 -0.88 -21.82 4.34
C ALA A 503 0.53 -21.61 3.75
N GLY A 504 1.42 -20.95 4.50
CA GLY A 504 2.84 -20.80 4.18
C GLY A 504 3.60 -22.13 4.07
N LEU A 505 3.39 -23.07 5.00
CA LEU A 505 4.00 -24.40 4.94
C LEU A 505 3.42 -25.26 3.80
N GLU A 506 2.10 -25.16 3.58
CA GLU A 506 1.41 -25.82 2.46
C GLU A 506 1.90 -25.32 1.10
N VAL A 507 2.17 -24.01 0.93
CA VAL A 507 2.66 -23.49 -0.35
C VAL A 507 4.13 -23.81 -0.60
N LEU A 508 4.96 -23.92 0.44
CA LEU A 508 6.33 -24.43 0.29
C LEU A 508 6.34 -25.89 -0.19
N LYS A 509 5.39 -26.71 0.28
CA LYS A 509 5.15 -28.07 -0.24
C LYS A 509 4.75 -28.05 -1.72
N ASP A 510 3.75 -27.25 -2.11
CA ASP A 510 3.28 -27.16 -3.50
C ASP A 510 4.32 -26.58 -4.47
N ALA A 511 5.11 -25.59 -4.02
CA ALA A 511 6.24 -25.01 -4.76
C ALA A 511 7.50 -25.89 -4.81
N ASN A 512 7.43 -27.12 -4.26
CA ASN A 512 8.53 -28.08 -4.19
C ASN A 512 9.80 -27.51 -3.52
N ILE A 513 9.62 -26.78 -2.41
CA ILE A 513 10.66 -26.23 -1.55
C ILE A 513 10.64 -27.00 -0.21
N PRO A 514 11.44 -28.07 -0.05
CA PRO A 514 11.58 -28.77 1.23
C PRO A 514 12.33 -27.91 2.25
N LEU A 515 11.89 -27.99 3.50
CA LEU A 515 12.67 -27.54 4.65
C LEU A 515 13.80 -28.55 4.96
N VAL A 516 14.90 -28.04 5.51
CA VAL A 516 16.06 -28.81 6.00
C VAL A 516 16.15 -28.71 7.51
N GLN A 517 16.88 -29.63 8.15
CA GLN A 517 17.19 -29.53 9.57
C GLN A 517 18.04 -28.27 9.84
N GLY A 518 17.47 -27.31 10.57
CA GLY A 518 18.18 -26.16 11.08
C GLY A 518 19.10 -26.55 12.23
N TYR A 519 20.16 -25.76 12.42
CA TYR A 519 21.07 -25.89 13.56
C TYR A 519 21.44 -24.49 14.06
N LYS A 520 21.57 -24.33 15.38
CA LYS A 520 22.29 -23.20 15.99
C LYS A 520 23.64 -23.66 16.49
N LYS A 521 24.51 -22.68 16.80
CA LYS A 521 25.81 -22.89 17.41
C LYS A 521 25.75 -22.30 18.81
N THR A 522 26.10 -23.07 19.82
CA THR A 522 26.11 -22.63 21.22
C THR A 522 27.29 -21.70 21.52
N SER A 523 27.23 -21.00 22.65
CA SER A 523 28.32 -20.30 23.34
C SER A 523 29.56 -21.19 23.52
N THR A 524 29.33 -22.46 23.93
CA THR A 524 30.37 -23.51 24.05
C THR A 524 30.92 -23.99 22.69
N GLY A 525 30.28 -23.60 21.59
CA GLY A 525 30.73 -23.85 20.22
C GLY A 525 30.23 -25.15 19.58
N SER A 526 29.43 -25.93 20.30
CA SER A 526 28.72 -27.11 19.78
C SER A 526 27.64 -26.72 18.76
N ARG A 527 27.02 -27.70 18.08
CA ARG A 527 25.88 -27.47 17.18
C ARG A 527 24.72 -28.36 17.58
N ILE A 528 23.58 -27.75 17.90
CA ILE A 528 22.34 -28.45 18.27
C ILE A 528 21.25 -28.21 17.20
N PRO A 529 20.36 -29.20 16.96
CA PRO A 529 19.20 -29.04 16.07
C PRO A 529 18.30 -27.90 16.52
N ASP A 530 17.75 -27.16 15.55
CA ASP A 530 17.11 -25.87 15.79
C ASP A 530 16.05 -25.58 14.70
N GLY A 531 14.94 -26.31 14.78
CA GLY A 531 13.79 -26.20 13.87
C GLY A 531 13.98 -26.81 12.47
N LEU A 532 12.89 -26.85 11.69
CA LEU A 532 12.89 -27.14 10.25
C LEU A 532 12.85 -25.81 9.51
N VAL A 533 13.79 -25.55 8.61
CA VAL A 533 14.07 -24.20 8.08
C VAL A 533 14.34 -24.22 6.59
N LEU A 534 14.26 -23.06 5.91
CA LEU A 534 14.64 -22.94 4.51
C LEU A 534 16.10 -23.34 4.30
N PRO A 535 16.45 -23.94 3.14
CA PRO A 535 17.83 -24.16 2.74
C PRO A 535 18.69 -22.90 2.88
N GLN A 536 19.93 -23.04 3.35
CA GLN A 536 20.77 -21.88 3.68
C GLN A 536 20.95 -20.90 2.49
N GLU A 537 21.04 -21.42 1.26
CA GLU A 537 21.12 -20.62 0.02
C GLU A 537 19.82 -19.87 -0.35
N MET A 538 18.76 -19.98 0.46
CA MET A 538 17.46 -19.32 0.25
C MET A 538 17.04 -18.41 1.42
N GLN A 539 17.64 -18.56 2.60
CA GLN A 539 17.24 -17.80 3.81
C GLN A 539 17.38 -16.29 3.60
N ASP A 540 18.52 -15.85 3.07
CA ASP A 540 18.86 -14.43 2.92
C ASP A 540 18.12 -13.76 1.74
N THR A 541 17.52 -14.55 0.84
CA THR A 541 16.87 -14.08 -0.40
C THR A 541 15.37 -14.37 -0.48
N THR A 542 14.75 -14.81 0.62
CA THR A 542 13.30 -15.05 0.73
C THR A 542 12.63 -13.97 1.56
N GLY A 543 11.75 -13.18 0.94
CA GLY A 543 10.85 -12.27 1.65
C GLY A 543 9.52 -12.94 2.05
N VAL A 544 8.76 -12.29 2.92
CA VAL A 544 7.41 -12.72 3.35
C VAL A 544 6.46 -11.53 3.28
N ILE A 545 5.23 -11.74 2.81
CA ILE A 545 4.15 -10.75 2.91
C ILE A 545 2.95 -11.43 3.55
N MET A 546 2.54 -10.97 4.72
CA MET A 546 1.28 -11.40 5.34
C MET A 546 0.11 -10.56 4.84
N THR A 547 -1.05 -11.18 4.69
CA THR A 547 -2.33 -10.56 4.29
C THR A 547 -3.47 -11.03 5.20
N GLY A 548 -4.56 -10.26 5.25
CA GLY A 548 -5.71 -10.49 6.14
C GLY A 548 -6.17 -9.17 6.79
N ILE A 549 -7.47 -9.01 7.03
CA ILE A 549 -8.03 -7.74 7.53
C ILE A 549 -7.98 -7.65 9.07
N PHE A 550 -8.21 -8.76 9.77
CA PHE A 550 -8.40 -8.79 11.23
C PHE A 550 -7.36 -9.62 12.04
N PRO A 551 -6.05 -9.65 11.72
CA PRO A 551 -5.07 -10.33 12.57
C PRO A 551 -5.02 -9.71 13.98
N GLY A 552 -4.93 -10.56 15.00
CA GLY A 552 -4.92 -10.16 16.41
C GLY A 552 -6.31 -9.92 17.01
N PHE A 553 -7.38 -9.92 16.20
CA PHE A 553 -8.75 -9.71 16.69
C PHE A 553 -9.29 -10.92 17.45
N GLU A 554 -8.88 -12.15 17.11
CA GLU A 554 -9.33 -13.34 17.84
C GLU A 554 -8.80 -13.30 19.28
N THR A 555 -7.49 -13.02 19.44
CA THR A 555 -6.83 -12.86 20.74
C THR A 555 -7.42 -11.68 21.53
N LEU A 556 -7.56 -10.51 20.91
CA LEU A 556 -8.09 -9.31 21.55
C LEU A 556 -9.52 -9.51 22.07
N LEU A 557 -10.40 -10.10 21.25
CA LEU A 557 -11.79 -10.35 21.63
C LEU A 557 -11.89 -11.39 22.77
N HIS A 558 -11.03 -12.42 22.78
CA HIS A 558 -10.95 -13.35 23.91
C HIS A 558 -10.53 -12.67 25.21
N HIS A 559 -9.51 -11.79 25.21
CA HIS A 559 -9.12 -11.04 26.40
C HIS A 559 -10.20 -10.06 26.88
N LEU A 560 -10.86 -9.33 25.96
CA LEU A 560 -11.95 -8.42 26.30
C LEU A 560 -13.14 -9.18 26.91
N ASN A 561 -13.56 -10.28 26.29
CA ASN A 561 -14.63 -11.15 26.80
C ASN A 561 -14.28 -11.70 28.19
N ALA A 562 -13.06 -12.23 28.38
CA ALA A 562 -12.63 -12.77 29.67
C ALA A 562 -12.52 -11.67 30.76
N TYR A 563 -12.06 -10.47 30.42
CA TYR A 563 -12.01 -9.32 31.33
C TYR A 563 -13.40 -8.87 31.76
N TYR A 564 -14.32 -8.64 30.80
CA TYR A 564 -15.67 -8.18 31.10
C TYR A 564 -16.49 -9.25 31.81
N TYR A 565 -16.35 -10.52 31.44
CA TYR A 565 -16.94 -11.64 32.16
C TYR A 565 -16.44 -11.70 33.61
N ASN A 566 -15.13 -11.57 33.82
CA ASN A 566 -14.58 -11.53 35.18
C ASN A 566 -15.10 -10.32 36.00
N LYS A 567 -15.14 -9.15 35.38
CA LYS A 567 -15.54 -7.88 36.00
C LYS A 567 -17.01 -7.83 36.41
N PHE A 568 -17.91 -8.29 35.53
CA PHE A 568 -19.36 -8.12 35.68
C PHE A 568 -20.12 -9.40 36.02
N TYR A 569 -19.54 -10.58 35.81
CA TYR A 569 -20.21 -11.87 36.10
C TYR A 569 -19.49 -12.71 37.17
N VAL A 570 -18.15 -12.71 37.22
CA VAL A 570 -17.42 -13.50 38.24
C VAL A 570 -17.28 -12.76 39.57
N LYS A 571 -16.97 -11.47 39.57
CA LYS A 571 -16.84 -10.68 40.81
C LYS A 571 -18.18 -10.46 41.54
N PRO A 572 -19.30 -10.15 40.86
CA PRO A 572 -20.62 -10.10 41.50
C PRO A 572 -21.24 -11.49 41.72
N TYR A 573 -20.55 -12.60 41.38
CA TYR A 573 -21.16 -13.94 41.42
C TYR A 573 -21.62 -14.35 42.83
N GLU A 574 -20.90 -13.94 43.88
CA GLU A 574 -21.27 -14.28 45.26
C GLU A 574 -22.57 -13.55 45.67
N GLU A 575 -22.77 -12.31 45.22
CA GLU A 575 -24.03 -11.58 45.39
C GLU A 575 -25.15 -12.22 44.54
N LEU A 576 -24.85 -12.63 43.30
CA LEU A 576 -25.79 -13.31 42.40
C LEU A 576 -26.24 -14.68 42.95
N GLU A 577 -25.32 -15.44 43.56
CA GLU A 577 -25.60 -16.74 44.18
C GLU A 577 -26.42 -16.58 45.47
N ASN A 578 -26.14 -15.54 46.27
CA ASN A 578 -26.99 -15.16 47.41
C ASN A 578 -28.40 -14.73 46.97
N ILE A 579 -28.52 -13.93 45.91
CA ILE A 579 -29.81 -13.54 45.30
C ILE A 579 -30.55 -14.79 44.78
N TYR A 580 -29.85 -15.72 44.12
CA TYR A 580 -30.43 -16.97 43.65
C TYR A 580 -31.02 -17.81 44.79
N TYR A 581 -30.24 -18.09 45.86
CA TYR A 581 -30.77 -18.86 46.99
C TYR A 581 -31.93 -18.14 47.68
N HIS A 582 -31.85 -16.81 47.86
CA HIS A 582 -32.94 -16.01 48.42
C HIS A 582 -34.22 -16.09 47.57
N LEU A 583 -34.12 -16.04 46.24
CA LEU A 583 -35.26 -16.24 45.33
C LEU A 583 -35.80 -17.68 45.42
N MET A 584 -34.93 -18.69 45.50
CA MET A 584 -35.35 -20.10 45.62
C MET A 584 -36.02 -20.42 46.96
N GLU A 585 -35.68 -19.70 48.03
CA GLU A 585 -36.38 -19.79 49.32
C GLU A 585 -37.75 -19.09 49.28
N ASN A 586 -37.84 -17.89 48.70
CA ASN A 586 -39.01 -17.02 48.86
C ASN A 586 -40.05 -17.09 47.73
N LEU A 587 -39.70 -17.56 46.52
CA LEU A 587 -40.69 -17.83 45.48
C LEU A 587 -41.62 -18.98 45.89
N SER A 588 -42.92 -18.86 45.61
CA SER A 588 -43.91 -19.93 45.80
C SER A 588 -44.19 -20.72 44.52
N ASP A 589 -44.05 -20.04 43.38
CA ASP A 589 -44.20 -20.59 42.04
C ASP A 589 -43.09 -21.63 41.75
N ARG A 590 -43.44 -22.69 41.03
CA ARG A 590 -42.53 -23.81 40.73
C ARG A 590 -41.92 -23.70 39.34
N ASP A 591 -42.66 -23.19 38.37
CA ASP A 591 -42.22 -23.06 36.98
C ASP A 591 -41.24 -21.88 36.87
N MET A 592 -41.48 -20.79 37.60
CA MET A 592 -40.48 -19.73 37.76
C MET A 592 -39.21 -20.20 38.48
N LYS A 593 -39.29 -21.15 39.42
CA LYS A 593 -38.08 -21.75 40.01
C LYS A 593 -37.31 -22.55 38.98
N ASP A 594 -37.96 -23.41 38.21
CA ASP A 594 -37.28 -24.21 37.18
C ASP A 594 -36.68 -23.32 36.08
N VAL A 595 -37.30 -22.20 35.71
CA VAL A 595 -36.72 -21.19 34.80
C VAL A 595 -35.48 -20.51 35.42
N ILE A 596 -35.58 -19.99 36.65
CA ILE A 596 -34.48 -19.29 37.32
C ILE A 596 -33.33 -20.25 37.65
N THR A 597 -33.62 -21.50 38.01
CA THR A 597 -32.61 -22.57 38.19
C THR A 597 -31.91 -22.88 36.87
N ASN A 598 -32.63 -23.06 35.76
CA ASN A 598 -31.99 -23.28 34.45
C ASN A 598 -31.11 -22.08 34.03
N TRP A 599 -31.58 -20.85 34.28
CA TRP A 599 -30.81 -19.63 34.01
C TRP A 599 -29.54 -19.54 34.88
N PHE A 600 -29.67 -19.69 36.20
CA PHE A 600 -28.54 -19.64 37.14
C PHE A 600 -27.52 -20.75 36.86
N PHE A 601 -27.96 -21.98 36.58
CA PHE A 601 -27.06 -23.09 36.28
C PHE A 601 -26.37 -22.89 34.92
N LYS A 602 -27.02 -22.34 33.89
CA LYS A 602 -26.36 -21.95 32.63
C LYS A 602 -25.25 -20.91 32.85
N ILE A 603 -25.48 -19.89 33.69
CA ILE A 603 -24.43 -18.92 34.08
C ILE A 603 -23.32 -19.62 34.87
N ARG A 604 -23.67 -20.54 35.79
CA ARG A 604 -22.71 -21.32 36.58
C ARG A 604 -21.85 -22.27 35.74
N GLU A 605 -22.35 -22.78 34.63
CA GLU A 605 -21.56 -23.57 33.68
C GLU A 605 -20.63 -22.68 32.85
N ARG A 606 -21.09 -21.51 32.39
CA ARG A 606 -20.22 -20.50 31.77
C ARG A 606 -19.09 -20.04 32.71
N ARG A 607 -19.30 -20.03 34.04
CA ARG A 607 -18.25 -19.79 35.07
C ARG A 607 -17.14 -20.86 35.09
N LYS A 608 -17.35 -22.07 34.55
CA LYS A 608 -16.29 -23.09 34.39
C LYS A 608 -15.37 -22.79 33.21
N VAL A 609 -15.85 -22.07 32.20
CA VAL A 609 -15.11 -21.75 30.96
C VAL A 609 -14.13 -20.59 31.18
N TYR A 610 -14.57 -19.55 31.89
CA TYR A 610 -13.75 -18.36 32.16
C TYR A 610 -13.41 -18.26 33.64
N GLY A 611 -12.13 -18.48 33.96
CA GLY A 611 -11.61 -18.43 35.33
C GLY A 611 -11.43 -17.01 35.90
N GLN A 612 -10.51 -16.86 36.86
CA GLN A 612 -10.06 -15.52 37.27
C GLN A 612 -9.20 -14.90 36.16
N TYR A 613 -9.70 -13.84 35.53
CA TYR A 613 -8.95 -13.11 34.51
C TYR A 613 -7.65 -12.56 35.10
N LYS A 614 -6.55 -12.81 34.40
CA LYS A 614 -5.25 -12.16 34.62
C LYS A 614 -4.89 -11.45 33.32
N PHE A 615 -4.27 -10.28 33.43
CA PHE A 615 -3.70 -9.62 32.27
C PHE A 615 -2.44 -10.40 31.84
N GLU A 616 -2.41 -10.86 30.60
CA GLU A 616 -1.29 -11.64 30.08
C GLU A 616 -0.15 -10.72 29.62
N ARG A 617 1.09 -11.12 29.92
CA ARG A 617 2.27 -10.26 29.66
C ARG A 617 2.52 -10.09 28.17
N ASN A 618 2.28 -11.15 27.40
CA ASN A 618 2.67 -11.24 26.00
C ASN A 618 1.64 -10.63 25.05
N ILE A 619 0.46 -10.21 25.57
CA ILE A 619 -0.70 -9.74 24.77
C ILE A 619 -0.31 -8.84 23.58
N LEU A 620 0.64 -7.90 23.74
CA LEU A 620 1.10 -7.04 22.64
C LEU A 620 1.74 -7.80 21.47
N PHE A 621 2.46 -8.90 21.70
CA PHE A 621 2.99 -9.79 20.67
C PHE A 621 1.92 -10.70 20.06
N ASP A 622 0.78 -10.87 20.74
CA ASP A 622 -0.31 -11.78 20.36
C ASP A 622 -1.53 -11.04 19.77
N ILE A 623 -1.57 -9.70 19.84
CA ILE A 623 -2.57 -8.82 19.16
C ILE A 623 -1.97 -7.88 18.10
N VAL A 624 -0.65 -7.70 18.03
CA VAL A 624 0.00 -7.01 16.89
C VAL A 624 0.19 -8.02 15.75
N SER A 625 0.01 -7.57 14.51
CA SER A 625 0.05 -8.40 13.29
C SER A 625 1.45 -8.96 13.01
N LEU A 626 1.86 -9.99 13.75
CA LEU A 626 3.21 -10.56 13.73
C LEU A 626 3.30 -11.91 13.03
N GLY A 627 2.21 -12.51 12.55
CA GLY A 627 2.22 -13.81 11.86
C GLY A 627 3.22 -13.91 10.70
N GLY A 628 3.40 -12.83 9.93
CA GLY A 628 4.45 -12.73 8.91
C GLY A 628 5.87 -12.82 9.49
N ALA A 629 6.13 -12.19 10.64
CA ALA A 629 7.40 -12.26 11.36
C ALA A 629 7.61 -13.63 12.02
N HIS A 630 6.59 -14.18 12.67
CA HIS A 630 6.61 -15.52 13.27
C HIS A 630 6.85 -16.61 12.22
N PHE A 631 6.20 -16.52 11.05
CA PHE A 631 6.44 -17.43 9.91
C PHE A 631 7.88 -17.29 9.37
N ALA A 632 8.37 -16.07 9.18
CA ALA A 632 9.73 -15.83 8.72
C ALA A 632 10.79 -16.33 9.71
N GLN A 633 10.57 -16.15 11.02
CA GLN A 633 11.42 -16.68 12.09
C GLN A 633 11.45 -18.21 12.04
N LEU A 634 10.28 -18.86 12.00
CA LEU A 634 10.11 -20.31 11.94
C LEU A 634 10.96 -20.94 10.81
N ILE A 635 10.87 -20.39 9.60
CA ILE A 635 11.58 -20.94 8.43
C ILE A 635 12.95 -20.28 8.17
N ARG A 636 13.37 -19.32 9.00
CA ARG A 636 14.55 -18.45 8.82
C ARG A 636 14.60 -17.69 7.48
N ALA A 637 13.46 -17.19 7.00
CA ALA A 637 13.43 -16.19 5.93
C ALA A 637 13.88 -14.82 6.49
N LYS A 638 14.85 -14.17 5.83
CA LYS A 638 15.48 -12.91 6.28
C LYS A 638 15.39 -11.78 5.25
N GLY A 639 14.71 -12.02 4.12
CA GLY A 639 14.37 -10.97 3.18
C GLY A 639 13.32 -10.00 3.77
N PRO A 640 12.84 -9.02 2.98
CA PRO A 640 11.86 -8.06 3.47
C PRO A 640 10.57 -8.73 3.98
N ASN A 641 9.98 -8.17 5.03
CA ASN A 641 8.81 -8.72 5.71
C ASN A 641 7.83 -7.59 6.06
N ILE A 642 6.55 -7.73 5.66
CA ILE A 642 5.46 -6.80 6.00
C ILE A 642 4.14 -7.57 6.22
N HIS A 643 3.22 -6.96 6.97
CA HIS A 643 1.78 -7.19 6.81
C HIS A 643 1.23 -6.13 5.85
N LEU A 644 0.35 -6.55 4.93
CA LEU A 644 -0.29 -5.71 3.91
C LEU A 644 -1.80 -5.90 4.00
N SER A 645 -2.54 -4.79 4.06
CA SER A 645 -4.00 -4.78 3.99
C SER A 645 -4.50 -3.72 3.00
N GLY A 646 -5.10 -4.20 1.91
CA GLY A 646 -5.93 -3.43 0.97
C GLY A 646 -7.40 -3.84 1.10
N ALA A 647 -7.84 -4.14 2.32
CA ALA A 647 -9.08 -4.87 2.61
C ALA A 647 -9.17 -6.16 1.76
N CYS A 648 -10.20 -6.30 0.92
CA CYS A 648 -10.44 -7.51 0.13
C CYS A 648 -9.51 -7.66 -1.10
N ALA A 649 -8.71 -6.64 -1.43
CA ALA A 649 -7.70 -6.71 -2.48
C ALA A 649 -6.31 -7.21 -2.00
N SER A 650 -6.16 -7.51 -0.70
CA SER A 650 -4.85 -7.72 -0.05
C SER A 650 -3.98 -8.80 -0.70
N ALA A 651 -4.53 -9.99 -0.98
CA ALA A 651 -3.77 -11.09 -1.59
C ALA A 651 -3.20 -10.70 -2.97
N THR A 652 -4.04 -10.12 -3.84
CA THR A 652 -3.67 -9.70 -5.19
C THR A 652 -2.65 -8.55 -5.17
N GLN A 653 -2.81 -7.59 -4.24
CA GLN A 653 -1.82 -6.52 -4.02
C GLN A 653 -0.48 -7.06 -3.51
N ALA A 654 -0.48 -8.05 -2.62
CA ALA A 654 0.74 -8.69 -2.13
C ALA A 654 1.51 -9.41 -3.25
N ILE A 655 0.83 -9.98 -4.26
CA ILE A 655 1.48 -10.54 -5.45
C ILE A 655 2.17 -9.43 -6.28
N GLY A 656 1.55 -8.25 -6.38
CA GLY A 656 2.16 -7.09 -7.03
C GLY A 656 3.41 -6.58 -6.30
N VAL A 657 3.30 -6.36 -4.99
CA VAL A 657 4.46 -5.96 -4.15
C VAL A 657 5.57 -7.02 -4.18
N ALA A 658 5.21 -8.32 -4.21
CA ALA A 658 6.16 -9.40 -4.40
C ALA A 658 6.87 -9.35 -5.76
N GLN A 659 6.13 -9.06 -6.85
CA GLN A 659 6.72 -8.84 -8.17
C GLN A 659 7.69 -7.65 -8.14
N ASP A 660 7.33 -6.53 -7.51
CA ASP A 660 8.18 -5.33 -7.41
C ASP A 660 9.44 -5.55 -6.55
N TRP A 661 9.33 -6.31 -5.45
CA TRP A 661 10.49 -6.68 -4.63
C TRP A 661 11.47 -7.58 -5.39
N ILE A 662 10.97 -8.47 -6.24
CA ILE A 662 11.81 -9.31 -7.12
C ILE A 662 12.40 -8.48 -8.26
N ARG A 663 11.62 -7.60 -8.89
CA ARG A 663 12.08 -6.66 -9.94
C ARG A 663 13.16 -5.71 -9.44
N SER A 664 13.08 -5.26 -8.19
CA SER A 664 14.08 -4.44 -7.51
C SER A 664 15.19 -5.24 -6.78
N ALA A 665 15.30 -6.54 -7.06
CA ALA A 665 16.30 -7.48 -6.52
C ALA A 665 16.45 -7.46 -4.98
N ARG A 666 15.38 -7.10 -4.25
CA ARG A 666 15.32 -7.17 -2.78
C ARG A 666 15.23 -8.61 -2.27
N CYS A 667 14.82 -9.53 -3.13
CA CYS A 667 14.68 -10.96 -2.87
C CYS A 667 14.68 -11.73 -4.20
N ASP A 668 14.99 -13.02 -4.14
CA ASP A 668 14.81 -13.96 -5.27
C ASP A 668 13.38 -14.51 -5.32
N ARG A 669 12.71 -14.55 -4.16
CA ARG A 669 11.33 -15.03 -3.99
C ARG A 669 10.63 -14.34 -2.82
N VAL A 670 9.31 -14.33 -2.85
CA VAL A 670 8.45 -13.90 -1.75
C VAL A 670 7.41 -14.98 -1.47
N ILE A 671 7.18 -15.29 -0.20
CA ILE A 671 6.06 -16.10 0.23
C ILE A 671 4.96 -15.15 0.69
N VAL A 672 3.90 -15.02 -0.12
CA VAL A 672 2.67 -14.38 0.32
C VAL A 672 1.90 -15.39 1.15
N ILE A 673 1.48 -15.01 2.34
CA ILE A 673 0.63 -15.80 3.25
C ILE A 673 -0.60 -14.97 3.63
N GLY A 674 -1.74 -15.61 3.80
CA GLY A 674 -2.97 -14.93 4.19
C GLY A 674 -3.87 -15.82 5.03
N GLY A 675 -4.51 -15.22 6.03
CA GLY A 675 -5.53 -15.85 6.86
C GLY A 675 -6.71 -14.90 7.02
N GLU A 676 -7.91 -15.45 7.20
CA GLU A 676 -9.10 -14.65 7.49
C GLU A 676 -10.07 -15.43 8.38
N ALA A 677 -10.39 -14.86 9.54
CA ALA A 677 -11.16 -15.50 10.61
C ALA A 677 -12.48 -14.78 10.93
N ALA A 678 -12.93 -13.86 10.07
CA ALA A 678 -14.18 -13.09 10.19
C ALA A 678 -15.47 -13.88 10.53
N THR A 679 -15.51 -15.20 10.30
CA THR A 679 -16.64 -16.09 10.61
C THR A 679 -16.40 -16.99 11.84
N SER A 680 -15.34 -16.74 12.61
CA SER A 680 -15.05 -17.40 13.88
C SER A 680 -16.12 -17.12 14.93
N GLU A 681 -16.08 -17.88 16.02
CA GLU A 681 -17.01 -17.70 17.12
C GLU A 681 -16.81 -16.36 17.87
N ALA A 682 -15.58 -15.84 17.91
CA ALA A 682 -15.30 -14.53 18.50
C ALA A 682 -15.60 -13.37 17.54
N GLN A 683 -15.26 -13.49 16.25
CA GLN A 683 -15.34 -12.39 15.28
C GLN A 683 -16.71 -12.22 14.63
N MET A 684 -17.47 -13.30 14.38
CA MET A 684 -18.76 -13.22 13.68
C MET A 684 -19.75 -12.22 14.34
N PRO A 685 -19.89 -12.13 15.68
CA PRO A 685 -20.73 -11.11 16.31
C PRO A 685 -20.29 -9.67 16.03
N TRP A 686 -19.03 -9.41 15.70
CA TRP A 686 -18.54 -8.05 15.41
C TRP A 686 -18.50 -7.78 13.91
N VAL A 687 -17.82 -8.63 13.14
CA VAL A 687 -17.64 -8.47 11.70
C VAL A 687 -18.96 -8.72 10.95
N GLY A 688 -19.67 -9.80 11.29
CA GLY A 688 -20.99 -10.11 10.72
C GLY A 688 -22.00 -9.00 10.97
N SER A 689 -22.10 -8.52 12.21
CA SER A 689 -22.96 -7.41 12.58
C SER A 689 -22.60 -6.11 11.83
N GLY A 690 -21.30 -5.82 11.63
CA GLY A 690 -20.85 -4.66 10.85
C GLY A 690 -21.29 -4.71 9.38
N PHE A 691 -20.99 -5.82 8.68
CA PHE A 691 -21.41 -6.01 7.29
C PHE A 691 -22.94 -6.02 7.13
N LEU A 692 -23.66 -6.55 8.12
CA LEU A 692 -25.12 -6.54 8.15
C LEU A 692 -25.68 -5.13 8.37
N ALA A 693 -25.13 -4.36 9.33
CA ALA A 693 -25.54 -2.99 9.62
C ALA A 693 -25.36 -2.07 8.41
N MET A 694 -24.24 -2.20 7.69
CA MET A 694 -23.95 -1.48 6.44
C MET A 694 -24.90 -1.82 5.26
N GLY A 695 -25.77 -2.82 5.41
CA GLY A 695 -26.57 -3.35 4.30
C GLY A 695 -25.74 -4.04 3.22
N ALA A 696 -24.55 -4.56 3.59
CA ALA A 696 -23.62 -5.23 2.69
C ALA A 696 -23.80 -6.76 2.70
N ALA A 697 -24.20 -7.35 3.83
CA ALA A 697 -24.48 -8.79 3.94
C ALA A 697 -25.96 -9.14 3.65
N THR A 698 -26.16 -10.37 3.14
CA THR A 698 -27.49 -10.98 2.98
C THR A 698 -28.02 -11.56 4.29
N SER A 699 -29.35 -11.64 4.41
CA SER A 699 -30.08 -12.34 5.47
C SER A 699 -30.97 -13.47 4.93
N LYS A 700 -30.67 -13.98 3.72
CA LYS A 700 -31.34 -15.15 3.12
C LYS A 700 -30.85 -16.44 3.78
N GLU A 701 -31.78 -17.35 4.10
CA GLU A 701 -31.49 -18.62 4.79
C GLU A 701 -31.14 -19.80 3.86
N VAL A 702 -31.45 -19.71 2.56
CA VAL A 702 -31.18 -20.76 1.57
C VAL A 702 -30.00 -20.35 0.68
N VAL A 703 -29.02 -21.24 0.50
CA VAL A 703 -27.77 -20.93 -0.23
C VAL A 703 -28.04 -20.52 -1.69
N SER A 704 -28.99 -21.16 -2.37
CA SER A 704 -29.42 -20.80 -3.74
C SER A 704 -29.90 -19.36 -3.88
N ASP A 705 -30.56 -18.86 -2.83
CA ASP A 705 -31.26 -17.56 -2.82
C ASP A 705 -30.34 -16.43 -2.34
N ALA A 706 -29.17 -16.79 -1.83
CA ALA A 706 -28.21 -15.93 -1.15
C ALA A 706 -26.90 -15.78 -1.94
N ALA A 707 -26.35 -16.90 -2.41
CA ALA A 707 -25.06 -16.96 -3.10
C ALA A 707 -25.24 -16.75 -4.61
N LYS A 708 -25.59 -15.53 -5.01
CA LYS A 708 -26.04 -15.16 -6.37
C LYS A 708 -25.11 -14.14 -7.09
N PRO A 709 -23.87 -14.53 -7.46
CA PRO A 709 -23.00 -13.71 -8.32
C PRO A 709 -23.58 -13.54 -9.74
N PHE A 710 -23.49 -12.31 -10.28
CA PHE A 710 -24.03 -11.87 -11.58
C PHE A 710 -25.55 -12.00 -11.81
N ASP A 711 -26.29 -12.67 -10.93
CA ASP A 711 -27.74 -12.87 -11.04
C ASP A 711 -28.52 -11.56 -10.79
N GLU A 712 -29.75 -11.47 -11.30
CA GLU A 712 -30.65 -10.32 -11.08
C GLU A 712 -31.11 -10.22 -9.62
N ASP A 713 -31.34 -11.35 -8.93
CA ASP A 713 -31.84 -11.41 -7.55
C ASP A 713 -30.74 -11.16 -6.47
N ARG A 714 -29.57 -10.62 -6.85
CA ARG A 714 -28.40 -10.40 -5.97
C ARG A 714 -28.67 -9.42 -4.83
N ASN A 715 -28.47 -9.87 -3.59
CA ASN A 715 -29.07 -9.25 -2.39
C ASN A 715 -28.15 -9.09 -1.16
N GLY A 716 -26.83 -9.15 -1.36
CA GLY A 716 -25.82 -8.94 -0.33
C GLY A 716 -24.86 -10.13 -0.18
N THR A 717 -23.67 -9.86 0.37
CA THR A 717 -22.61 -10.85 0.47
C THR A 717 -22.83 -11.88 1.57
N ILE A 718 -22.21 -13.04 1.41
CA ILE A 718 -22.07 -14.07 2.44
C ILE A 718 -20.62 -14.03 2.92
N LEU A 719 -20.39 -13.84 4.22
CA LEU A 719 -19.04 -13.84 4.77
C LEU A 719 -18.43 -15.25 4.75
N GLY A 720 -17.14 -15.33 4.46
CA GLY A 720 -16.36 -16.57 4.51
C GLY A 720 -15.06 -16.37 5.29
N SER A 721 -14.49 -17.47 5.76
CA SER A 721 -13.15 -17.56 6.35
C SER A 721 -12.32 -18.60 5.62
N GLY A 722 -11.00 -18.42 5.63
CA GLY A 722 -10.08 -19.25 4.86
C GLY A 722 -8.64 -18.76 4.96
N ALA A 723 -7.78 -19.30 4.11
CA ALA A 723 -6.35 -18.97 4.07
C ALA A 723 -5.77 -19.17 2.66
N VAL A 724 -4.70 -18.43 2.33
CA VAL A 724 -3.98 -18.57 1.06
C VAL A 724 -2.48 -18.58 1.29
N GLY A 725 -1.76 -19.31 0.45
CA GLY A 725 -0.30 -19.22 0.33
C GLY A 725 0.08 -19.15 -1.14
N ILE A 726 0.99 -18.25 -1.51
CA ILE A 726 1.47 -18.06 -2.88
C ILE A 726 2.98 -17.80 -2.84
N VAL A 727 3.78 -18.65 -3.49
CA VAL A 727 5.21 -18.38 -3.68
C VAL A 727 5.40 -17.68 -5.02
N VAL A 728 5.81 -16.41 -4.98
CA VAL A 728 6.22 -15.64 -6.16
C VAL A 728 7.74 -15.71 -6.26
N GLU A 729 8.29 -16.08 -7.41
CA GLU A 729 9.72 -16.36 -7.58
C GLU A 729 10.22 -16.05 -9.00
N ARG A 730 11.51 -15.74 -9.15
CA ARG A 730 12.17 -15.60 -10.45
C ARG A 730 12.17 -16.91 -11.26
N GLU A 731 12.00 -16.80 -12.57
CA GLU A 731 12.07 -17.96 -13.47
C GLU A 731 13.48 -18.59 -13.52
N ASP A 732 14.55 -17.82 -13.29
CA ASP A 732 15.93 -18.31 -13.33
C ASP A 732 16.36 -19.05 -12.04
N THR A 733 15.78 -18.73 -10.88
CA THR A 733 15.98 -19.48 -9.62
C THR A 733 15.18 -20.78 -9.61
N LEU A 734 14.01 -20.80 -10.25
CA LEU A 734 13.23 -22.02 -10.52
C LEU A 734 13.98 -22.96 -11.48
N LYS A 735 14.41 -22.45 -12.64
CA LYS A 735 15.19 -23.22 -13.62
C LYS A 735 16.50 -23.76 -13.05
N ARG A 736 17.16 -23.04 -12.13
CA ARG A 736 18.34 -23.52 -11.38
C ARG A 736 18.06 -24.71 -10.44
N ARG A 737 16.81 -24.99 -10.08
CA ARG A 737 16.37 -26.21 -9.38
C ARG A 737 15.86 -27.30 -10.33
N GLY A 738 15.88 -27.08 -11.65
CA GLY A 738 15.22 -27.96 -12.61
C GLY A 738 13.70 -27.87 -12.61
N LEU A 739 13.13 -26.83 -11.99
CA LEU A 739 11.68 -26.63 -11.89
C LEU A 739 11.19 -25.59 -12.89
N ASN A 740 9.94 -25.75 -13.32
CA ASN A 740 9.12 -24.69 -13.88
C ASN A 740 8.20 -24.14 -12.78
N GLY A 741 7.75 -22.89 -12.90
CA GLY A 741 6.63 -22.40 -12.10
C GLY A 741 5.29 -22.93 -12.61
N GLN A 742 4.21 -22.61 -11.90
CA GLN A 742 2.83 -22.94 -12.30
C GLN A 742 2.23 -21.89 -13.24
N ALA A 743 2.61 -20.62 -13.08
CA ALA A 743 2.23 -19.57 -14.01
C ALA A 743 3.32 -18.49 -14.10
N ARG A 744 3.47 -17.87 -15.27
CA ARG A 744 4.25 -16.64 -15.44
C ARG A 744 3.34 -15.45 -15.17
N ILE A 745 3.80 -14.49 -14.36
CA ILE A 745 3.10 -13.21 -14.20
C ILE A 745 3.41 -12.35 -15.43
N LEU A 746 2.42 -12.16 -16.29
CA LEU A 746 2.48 -11.28 -17.46
C LEU A 746 2.45 -9.81 -17.05
N GLY A 747 1.77 -9.51 -15.95
CA GLY A 747 1.75 -8.21 -15.28
C GLY A 747 0.93 -8.26 -13.99
N SER A 748 1.16 -7.29 -13.13
CA SER A 748 0.29 -6.94 -12.01
C SER A 748 0.09 -5.42 -11.95
N TYR A 749 -0.93 -4.97 -11.23
CA TYR A 749 -1.23 -3.56 -11.02
C TYR A 749 -1.92 -3.37 -9.66
N ILE A 750 -1.59 -2.28 -8.96
CA ILE A 750 -2.17 -1.88 -7.68
C ILE A 750 -2.75 -0.47 -7.86
N GLY A 751 -4.02 -0.28 -7.54
CA GLY A 751 -4.73 0.98 -7.71
C GLY A 751 -5.52 1.40 -6.48
N ASN A 752 -5.83 2.69 -6.44
CA ASN A 752 -6.87 3.24 -5.58
C ASN A 752 -7.55 4.40 -6.33
N SER A 753 -8.89 4.43 -6.37
CA SER A 753 -9.63 5.50 -7.07
C SER A 753 -9.87 6.76 -6.22
N ALA A 754 -9.52 6.76 -4.93
CA ALA A 754 -9.80 7.80 -3.95
C ALA A 754 -11.27 8.27 -3.87
N PHE A 755 -12.19 7.46 -4.40
CA PHE A 755 -13.55 7.86 -4.76
C PHE A 755 -14.55 7.71 -3.61
N HIS A 756 -14.61 6.52 -3.01
CA HIS A 756 -15.54 6.21 -1.93
C HIS A 756 -15.06 5.04 -1.04
N PRO A 757 -15.36 5.03 0.27
CA PRO A 757 -15.03 3.89 1.14
C PRO A 757 -15.64 2.54 0.71
N SER A 758 -16.73 2.54 -0.05
CA SER A 758 -17.50 1.34 -0.40
C SER A 758 -18.11 1.31 -1.82
N ARG A 759 -17.73 2.23 -2.70
CA ARG A 759 -18.14 2.25 -4.12
C ARG A 759 -16.90 2.29 -5.01
N ILE A 760 -17.05 1.81 -6.24
CA ILE A 760 -16.00 1.76 -7.25
C ILE A 760 -16.22 2.90 -8.24
N ASP A 761 -15.16 3.66 -8.56
CA ASP A 761 -15.16 4.52 -9.75
C ASP A 761 -14.97 3.64 -10.99
N VAL A 762 -16.05 3.46 -11.74
CA VAL A 762 -16.08 2.61 -12.94
C VAL A 762 -15.28 3.23 -14.10
N GLY A 763 -15.25 4.55 -14.21
CA GLY A 763 -14.53 5.25 -15.27
C GLY A 763 -13.02 5.15 -15.08
N HIS A 764 -12.54 5.40 -13.86
CA HIS A 764 -11.13 5.19 -13.50
C HIS A 764 -10.74 3.71 -13.65
N LEU A 765 -11.53 2.78 -13.09
CA LEU A 765 -11.25 1.34 -13.20
C LEU A 765 -11.13 0.87 -14.66
N SER A 766 -12.05 1.32 -15.52
CA SER A 766 -12.09 0.98 -16.95
C SER A 766 -10.92 1.58 -17.73
N GLY A 767 -10.43 2.74 -17.30
CA GLY A 767 -9.21 3.38 -17.83
C GLY A 767 -7.95 2.60 -17.44
N GLU A 768 -7.81 2.27 -16.15
CA GLU A 768 -6.63 1.55 -15.64
C GLU A 768 -6.55 0.11 -16.14
N LEU A 769 -7.67 -0.63 -16.24
CA LEU A 769 -7.65 -1.98 -16.81
C LEU A 769 -7.22 -1.98 -18.28
N ASN A 770 -7.68 -1.02 -19.08
CA ASN A 770 -7.30 -0.89 -20.48
C ASN A 770 -5.80 -0.50 -20.63
N LYS A 771 -5.30 0.41 -19.80
CA LYS A 771 -3.86 0.74 -19.70
C LYS A 771 -3.03 -0.49 -19.35
N PHE A 772 -3.47 -1.25 -18.34
CA PHE A 772 -2.81 -2.47 -17.86
C PHE A 772 -2.75 -3.57 -18.92
N VAL A 773 -3.88 -3.91 -19.56
CA VAL A 773 -3.91 -4.89 -20.65
C VAL A 773 -3.01 -4.42 -21.81
N GLY A 774 -3.06 -3.14 -22.17
CA GLY A 774 -2.17 -2.58 -23.20
C GLY A 774 -0.68 -2.63 -22.81
N GLN A 775 -0.34 -2.54 -21.53
CA GLN A 775 1.02 -2.76 -21.04
C GLN A 775 1.42 -4.23 -21.17
N VAL A 776 0.55 -5.17 -20.77
CA VAL A 776 0.78 -6.61 -20.90
C VAL A 776 1.05 -7.00 -22.35
N GLU A 777 0.26 -6.49 -23.30
CA GLU A 777 0.47 -6.73 -24.74
C GLU A 777 1.88 -6.29 -25.18
N ARG A 778 2.28 -5.06 -24.84
CA ARG A 778 3.58 -4.49 -25.22
C ARG A 778 4.77 -5.19 -24.55
N GLN A 779 4.62 -5.63 -23.30
CA GLN A 779 5.70 -6.25 -22.53
C GLN A 779 5.91 -7.74 -22.87
N ASN A 780 4.86 -8.44 -23.31
CA ASN A 780 4.91 -9.89 -23.53
C ASN A 780 4.78 -10.31 -25.00
N GLY A 781 4.37 -9.40 -25.91
CA GLY A 781 4.24 -9.69 -27.34
C GLY A 781 3.03 -10.57 -27.70
N ILE A 782 1.97 -10.54 -26.89
CA ILE A 782 0.75 -11.33 -27.06
C ILE A 782 -0.43 -10.35 -27.16
N SER A 783 -1.25 -10.40 -28.21
CA SER A 783 -2.39 -9.47 -28.29
C SER A 783 -3.53 -9.90 -27.36
N ARG A 784 -4.27 -8.91 -26.84
CA ARG A 784 -5.51 -9.12 -26.09
C ARG A 784 -6.54 -9.96 -26.86
N ARG A 785 -6.52 -9.87 -28.19
CA ARG A 785 -7.33 -10.69 -29.11
C ARG A 785 -6.92 -12.16 -29.11
N ASP A 786 -5.61 -12.44 -29.14
CA ASP A 786 -5.08 -13.80 -29.10
C ASP A 786 -5.31 -14.44 -27.72
N MET A 787 -5.33 -13.62 -26.67
CA MET A 787 -5.59 -14.08 -25.30
C MET A 787 -7.07 -14.38 -25.04
N ALA A 788 -8.01 -13.57 -25.55
CA ALA A 788 -9.41 -13.56 -25.11
C ALA A 788 -10.11 -14.94 -25.15
N GLY A 789 -9.93 -15.70 -26.24
CA GLY A 789 -10.52 -17.04 -26.39
C GLY A 789 -9.92 -18.14 -25.49
N GLN A 790 -8.80 -17.88 -24.81
CA GLN A 790 -8.18 -18.76 -23.82
C GLN A 790 -8.06 -18.09 -22.43
N LEU A 791 -8.71 -16.94 -22.22
CA LEU A 791 -8.64 -16.13 -21.02
C LEU A 791 -9.80 -16.46 -20.06
N VAL A 792 -9.45 -16.79 -18.82
CA VAL A 792 -10.39 -16.85 -17.70
C VAL A 792 -10.31 -15.57 -16.88
N PHE A 793 -11.45 -14.92 -16.70
CA PHE A 793 -11.60 -13.80 -15.79
C PHE A 793 -12.12 -14.30 -14.43
N MET A 794 -11.27 -14.27 -13.42
CA MET A 794 -11.67 -14.46 -12.03
C MET A 794 -12.28 -13.14 -11.53
N SER A 795 -13.58 -13.19 -11.24
CA SER A 795 -14.39 -12.03 -10.86
C SER A 795 -14.29 -11.72 -9.37
N HIS A 796 -14.32 -10.42 -9.04
CA HIS A 796 -14.43 -10.00 -7.65
C HIS A 796 -15.85 -10.21 -7.10
N GLU A 797 -16.90 -9.96 -7.90
CA GLU A 797 -18.33 -9.87 -7.52
C GLU A 797 -18.75 -10.63 -6.25
N THR A 798 -19.32 -9.87 -5.32
CA THR A 798 -19.59 -10.26 -3.94
C THR A 798 -21.10 -10.41 -3.62
N PHE A 799 -21.95 -10.48 -4.65
CA PHE A 799 -23.42 -10.53 -4.67
C PHE A 799 -24.07 -9.21 -4.21
N THR A 800 -23.39 -8.10 -4.51
CA THR A 800 -23.81 -6.75 -4.12
C THR A 800 -25.05 -6.28 -4.90
N PRO A 801 -25.95 -5.48 -4.28
CA PRO A 801 -27.15 -4.96 -4.94
C PRO A 801 -26.85 -4.29 -6.29
N ALA A 802 -27.73 -4.50 -7.27
CA ALA A 802 -27.43 -4.28 -8.68
C ALA A 802 -26.95 -2.86 -9.05
N ARG A 803 -27.46 -1.82 -8.40
CA ARG A 803 -27.14 -0.41 -8.74
C ARG A 803 -25.82 0.02 -8.12
N GLY A 804 -24.75 0.01 -8.93
CA GLY A 804 -23.40 0.42 -8.51
C GLY A 804 -22.57 -0.67 -7.81
N GLY A 805 -22.96 -1.94 -7.97
CA GLY A 805 -22.21 -3.11 -7.50
C GLY A 805 -20.99 -3.47 -8.37
N SER A 806 -20.20 -4.45 -7.92
CA SER A 806 -18.91 -4.80 -8.55
C SER A 806 -19.08 -5.38 -9.97
N ALA A 807 -20.06 -6.25 -10.19
CA ALA A 807 -20.30 -6.93 -11.47
C ALA A 807 -20.44 -5.96 -12.66
N SER A 808 -21.22 -4.87 -12.52
CA SER A 808 -21.39 -3.91 -13.60
C SER A 808 -20.10 -3.12 -13.85
N ALA A 809 -19.33 -2.80 -12.80
CA ALA A 809 -18.02 -2.15 -12.93
C ALA A 809 -16.97 -3.06 -13.61
N GLU A 810 -16.93 -4.34 -13.23
CA GLU A 810 -16.09 -5.38 -13.84
C GLU A 810 -16.41 -5.56 -15.32
N VAL A 811 -17.70 -5.60 -15.66
CA VAL A 811 -18.17 -5.82 -17.03
C VAL A 811 -17.95 -4.59 -17.91
N GLU A 812 -18.10 -3.37 -17.39
CA GLU A 812 -17.74 -2.15 -18.12
C GLU A 812 -16.23 -2.06 -18.35
N ALA A 813 -15.42 -2.39 -17.34
CA ALA A 813 -13.96 -2.42 -17.47
C ALA A 813 -13.50 -3.49 -18.48
N LEU A 814 -14.11 -4.68 -18.50
CA LEU A 814 -13.85 -5.71 -19.50
C LEU A 814 -14.27 -5.27 -20.92
N LYS A 815 -15.42 -4.61 -21.07
CA LYS A 815 -15.88 -4.04 -22.36
C LYS A 815 -14.94 -2.93 -22.86
N SER A 816 -14.41 -2.10 -21.95
CA SER A 816 -13.36 -1.08 -22.25
C SER A 816 -12.04 -1.72 -22.67
N ALA A 817 -11.60 -2.77 -21.96
CA ALA A 817 -10.32 -3.41 -22.20
C ALA A 817 -10.33 -4.41 -23.37
N PHE A 818 -11.47 -5.01 -23.75
CA PHE A 818 -11.57 -6.01 -24.82
C PHE A 818 -12.79 -5.73 -25.73
N PRO A 819 -12.88 -4.57 -26.41
CA PRO A 819 -14.12 -4.11 -27.04
C PRO A 819 -14.72 -5.07 -28.08
N ASP A 820 -13.89 -5.68 -28.93
CA ASP A 820 -14.33 -6.64 -29.95
C ASP A 820 -14.42 -8.09 -29.43
N ASP A 821 -13.70 -8.42 -28.35
CA ASP A 821 -13.40 -9.79 -27.95
C ASP A 821 -13.92 -10.20 -26.55
N TYR A 822 -14.48 -9.28 -25.74
CA TYR A 822 -14.89 -9.56 -24.35
C TYR A 822 -15.86 -10.73 -24.21
N LYS A 823 -16.70 -10.99 -25.23
CA LYS A 823 -17.64 -12.13 -25.26
C LYS A 823 -16.97 -13.50 -25.31
N GLN A 824 -15.68 -13.56 -25.64
CA GLN A 824 -14.89 -14.81 -25.66
C GLN A 824 -14.31 -15.14 -24.29
N ILE A 825 -14.03 -14.11 -23.46
CA ILE A 825 -13.45 -14.26 -22.13
C ILE A 825 -14.40 -15.05 -21.24
N THR A 826 -13.89 -16.09 -20.57
CA THR A 826 -14.72 -16.94 -19.71
C THR A 826 -14.71 -16.42 -18.28
N ILE A 827 -15.85 -15.96 -17.76
CA ILE A 827 -16.00 -15.41 -16.41
C ILE A 827 -16.27 -16.53 -15.40
N THR A 828 -15.56 -16.51 -14.27
CA THR A 828 -15.73 -17.43 -13.12
C THR A 828 -15.80 -16.67 -11.80
N ASN A 829 -16.49 -17.22 -10.81
CA ASN A 829 -16.55 -16.70 -9.44
C ASN A 829 -16.56 -17.86 -8.42
N THR A 830 -15.74 -17.77 -7.38
CA THR A 830 -15.60 -18.79 -6.32
C THR A 830 -16.37 -18.46 -5.05
N LYS A 831 -16.63 -17.17 -4.78
CA LYS A 831 -17.28 -16.69 -3.55
C LYS A 831 -18.66 -17.32 -3.37
N GLY A 832 -19.38 -17.60 -4.47
CA GLY A 832 -20.68 -18.29 -4.43
C GLY A 832 -20.66 -19.71 -3.81
N TYR A 833 -19.47 -20.27 -3.58
CA TYR A 833 -19.28 -21.56 -2.91
C TYR A 833 -18.63 -21.43 -1.53
N THR A 834 -17.76 -20.43 -1.32
CA THR A 834 -16.96 -20.27 -0.09
C THR A 834 -17.47 -19.18 0.85
N GLY A 835 -18.41 -18.34 0.42
CA GLY A 835 -18.51 -16.98 0.92
C GLY A 835 -17.29 -16.14 0.53
N HIS A 836 -17.30 -14.86 0.86
CA HIS A 836 -16.17 -13.98 0.61
C HIS A 836 -15.14 -14.09 1.74
N THR A 837 -13.97 -14.67 1.45
CA THR A 837 -12.85 -14.86 2.41
C THR A 837 -12.02 -13.58 2.65
N LEU A 838 -12.65 -12.42 2.54
CA LEU A 838 -12.11 -11.06 2.71
C LEU A 838 -10.62 -10.90 2.34
N GLY A 839 -9.74 -10.60 3.30
CA GLY A 839 -8.33 -10.29 3.05
C GLY A 839 -7.46 -11.48 2.66
N ALA A 840 -7.92 -12.71 2.90
CA ALA A 840 -7.19 -13.92 2.49
C ALA A 840 -7.31 -14.23 0.99
N GLY A 841 -8.28 -13.65 0.25
CA GLY A 841 -8.37 -13.67 -1.22
C GLY A 841 -7.92 -14.97 -1.91
N VAL A 842 -8.60 -16.09 -1.65
CA VAL A 842 -8.22 -17.42 -2.17
C VAL A 842 -8.30 -17.54 -3.70
N GLU A 843 -8.97 -16.58 -4.35
CA GLU A 843 -9.16 -16.43 -5.79
C GLU A 843 -7.87 -16.54 -6.60
N ASP A 844 -6.77 -15.88 -6.19
CA ASP A 844 -5.50 -15.90 -6.93
C ASP A 844 -4.89 -17.31 -6.99
N ALA A 845 -4.95 -18.05 -5.88
CA ALA A 845 -4.50 -19.44 -5.81
C ALA A 845 -5.41 -20.38 -6.63
N ILE A 846 -6.73 -20.15 -6.60
CA ILE A 846 -7.68 -20.94 -7.38
C ILE A 846 -7.55 -20.65 -8.88
N LEU A 847 -7.22 -19.41 -9.29
CA LEU A 847 -6.90 -19.07 -10.67
C LEU A 847 -5.71 -19.88 -11.19
N VAL A 848 -4.58 -19.89 -10.46
CA VAL A 848 -3.38 -20.63 -10.86
C VAL A 848 -3.64 -22.14 -10.94
N LYS A 849 -4.26 -22.74 -9.91
CA LYS A 849 -4.51 -24.20 -9.93
C LYS A 849 -5.64 -24.61 -10.89
N GLY A 850 -6.62 -23.74 -11.11
CA GLY A 850 -7.68 -23.92 -12.13
C GLY A 850 -7.12 -23.91 -13.55
N LEU A 851 -6.18 -23.00 -13.84
CA LEU A 851 -5.40 -23.02 -15.09
C LEU A 851 -4.58 -24.30 -15.22
N GLN A 852 -3.94 -24.79 -14.15
CA GLN A 852 -3.21 -26.07 -14.18
C GLN A 852 -4.12 -27.27 -14.47
N LYS A 853 -5.33 -27.31 -13.89
CA LYS A 853 -6.32 -28.38 -14.15
C LYS A 853 -7.20 -28.14 -15.39
N LYS A 854 -7.02 -27.01 -16.10
CA LYS A 854 -7.87 -26.52 -17.20
C LYS A 854 -9.37 -26.54 -16.85
N LYS A 855 -9.70 -26.26 -15.59
CA LYS A 855 -11.03 -26.45 -15.00
C LYS A 855 -11.33 -25.34 -14.01
N PHE A 856 -12.57 -24.86 -14.02
CA PHE A 856 -13.12 -23.88 -13.08
C PHE A 856 -14.54 -24.30 -12.68
N PRO A 857 -15.06 -23.88 -11.52
CA PRO A 857 -16.47 -24.08 -11.19
C PRO A 857 -17.34 -23.21 -12.11
N PRO A 858 -18.60 -23.60 -12.38
CA PRO A 858 -19.57 -22.69 -12.96
C PRO A 858 -19.90 -21.55 -11.97
N VAL A 859 -20.45 -20.44 -12.45
CA VAL A 859 -20.95 -19.38 -11.57
C VAL A 859 -22.15 -19.91 -10.76
N ALA A 860 -22.08 -19.80 -9.44
CA ALA A 860 -23.05 -20.41 -8.53
C ALA A 860 -24.45 -19.77 -8.65
N ASN A 861 -25.49 -20.60 -8.70
CA ASN A 861 -26.91 -20.19 -8.62
C ASN A 861 -27.32 -19.05 -9.57
N LEU A 862 -26.69 -18.98 -10.74
CA LEU A 862 -26.99 -18.01 -11.79
C LEU A 862 -28.16 -18.53 -12.64
N ASP A 863 -29.38 -18.18 -12.22
CA ASP A 863 -30.64 -18.58 -12.85
C ASP A 863 -31.17 -17.48 -13.78
N HIS A 864 -31.02 -16.22 -13.35
CA HIS A 864 -31.56 -15.02 -13.99
C HIS A 864 -30.40 -14.10 -14.36
N VAL A 865 -29.92 -14.17 -15.61
CA VAL A 865 -28.85 -13.30 -16.13
C VAL A 865 -29.46 -11.95 -16.57
N PRO A 866 -29.10 -10.82 -15.93
CA PRO A 866 -29.56 -9.49 -16.33
C PRO A 866 -29.20 -9.14 -17.79
N ALA A 867 -29.99 -8.28 -18.42
CA ALA A 867 -29.75 -7.84 -19.79
C ALA A 867 -28.33 -7.25 -20.02
N GLU A 868 -27.78 -6.54 -19.03
CA GLU A 868 -26.40 -6.00 -19.04
C GLU A 868 -25.30 -7.08 -19.21
N PHE A 869 -25.59 -8.31 -18.80
CA PHE A 869 -24.68 -9.47 -18.73
C PHE A 869 -25.06 -10.61 -19.69
N SER A 870 -26.20 -10.50 -20.38
CA SER A 870 -26.74 -11.54 -21.28
C SER A 870 -25.80 -11.97 -22.43
N ASP A 871 -24.82 -11.13 -22.76
CA ASP A 871 -23.82 -11.32 -23.81
C ASP A 871 -22.48 -11.93 -23.33
N LEU A 872 -22.38 -12.29 -22.04
CA LEU A 872 -21.14 -12.77 -21.41
C LEU A 872 -21.03 -14.31 -21.41
N ASN A 873 -19.79 -14.79 -21.55
CA ASN A 873 -19.45 -16.21 -21.48
C ASN A 873 -19.09 -16.60 -20.03
N PHE A 874 -20.00 -17.27 -19.32
CA PHE A 874 -19.76 -17.77 -17.97
C PHE A 874 -19.27 -19.22 -17.96
N THR A 875 -18.42 -19.58 -17.00
CA THR A 875 -17.90 -20.94 -16.85
C THR A 875 -18.99 -22.01 -16.82
N GLN A 876 -18.74 -23.10 -17.54
CA GLN A 876 -19.61 -24.28 -17.61
C GLN A 876 -18.95 -25.47 -16.91
N SER A 877 -19.75 -26.47 -16.50
CA SER A 877 -19.23 -27.66 -15.83
C SER A 877 -18.40 -28.54 -16.77
N GLY A 878 -17.08 -28.46 -16.68
CA GLY A 878 -16.16 -29.28 -17.48
C GLY A 878 -14.74 -28.71 -17.52
N ASN A 879 -13.94 -29.18 -18.47
CA ASN A 879 -12.64 -28.61 -18.78
C ASN A 879 -12.75 -27.71 -20.01
N GLY A 880 -12.08 -26.56 -20.02
CA GLY A 880 -11.99 -25.65 -21.17
C GLY A 880 -10.54 -25.50 -21.66
N ASP A 881 -10.31 -24.84 -22.79
CA ASP A 881 -8.94 -24.60 -23.29
C ASP A 881 -8.29 -23.35 -22.66
N TYR A 882 -8.27 -23.32 -21.33
CA TYR A 882 -7.77 -22.17 -20.59
C TYR A 882 -6.24 -22.13 -20.55
N ARG A 883 -5.68 -20.96 -20.86
CA ARG A 883 -4.24 -20.68 -20.81
C ARG A 883 -3.94 -19.43 -20.00
N PHE A 884 -4.69 -18.36 -20.22
CA PHE A 884 -4.46 -17.07 -19.57
C PHE A 884 -5.45 -16.88 -18.42
N GLY A 885 -4.99 -16.21 -17.37
CA GLY A 885 -5.84 -15.79 -16.25
C GLY A 885 -5.75 -14.28 -16.06
N LEU A 886 -6.88 -13.65 -15.79
CA LEU A 886 -6.98 -12.28 -15.31
C LEU A 886 -7.82 -12.31 -14.03
N HIS A 887 -7.26 -11.87 -12.90
CA HIS A 887 -8.02 -11.62 -11.67
C HIS A 887 -8.14 -10.11 -11.48
N PHE A 888 -9.35 -9.67 -11.16
CA PHE A 888 -9.61 -8.38 -10.56
C PHE A 888 -10.03 -8.60 -9.11
N SER A 889 -9.46 -7.83 -8.19
CA SER A 889 -10.00 -7.72 -6.83
C SER A 889 -10.13 -6.27 -6.40
N ALA A 890 -11.25 -5.96 -5.73
CA ALA A 890 -11.54 -4.68 -5.10
C ALA A 890 -11.47 -4.80 -3.57
N GLY A 891 -11.40 -3.66 -2.88
CA GLY A 891 -11.47 -3.56 -1.43
C GLY A 891 -12.10 -2.26 -0.98
N PHE A 892 -12.63 -2.25 0.26
CA PHE A 892 -13.05 -1.01 0.91
C PHE A 892 -11.92 0.02 0.94
N GLY A 893 -12.28 1.30 0.90
CA GLY A 893 -11.35 2.41 0.71
C GLY A 893 -11.00 2.70 -0.75
N SER A 894 -11.80 2.23 -1.73
CA SER A 894 -11.52 2.33 -3.18
C SER A 894 -10.24 1.62 -3.65
N HIS A 895 -9.72 0.66 -2.88
CA HIS A 895 -8.59 -0.16 -3.31
C HIS A 895 -8.98 -1.12 -4.44
N PHE A 896 -8.09 -1.32 -5.39
CA PHE A 896 -8.21 -2.40 -6.37
C PHE A 896 -6.84 -2.94 -6.81
N ALA A 897 -6.86 -4.09 -7.47
CA ALA A 897 -5.69 -4.71 -8.08
C ALA A 897 -6.07 -5.54 -9.31
N PHE A 898 -5.12 -5.68 -10.23
CA PHE A 898 -5.19 -6.63 -11.34
C PHE A 898 -3.99 -7.58 -11.29
N LEU A 899 -4.22 -8.85 -11.59
CA LEU A 899 -3.17 -9.84 -11.84
C LEU A 899 -3.44 -10.53 -13.18
N MET A 900 -2.46 -10.55 -14.08
CA MET A 900 -2.56 -11.30 -15.34
C MET A 900 -1.44 -12.33 -15.47
N VAL A 901 -1.80 -13.56 -15.83
CA VAL A 901 -0.91 -14.73 -15.81
C VAL A 901 -1.03 -15.60 -17.07
N ASP A 902 0.07 -16.23 -17.45
CA ASP A 902 0.16 -17.26 -18.49
C ASP A 902 0.49 -18.62 -17.84
N ARG A 903 -0.32 -19.65 -18.10
CA ARG A 903 -0.13 -20.99 -17.55
C ARG A 903 1.16 -21.63 -18.08
N LEU A 904 1.98 -22.13 -17.17
CA LEU A 904 3.16 -22.94 -17.48
C LEU A 904 2.85 -24.44 -17.38
N GLU A 905 3.77 -25.28 -17.85
CA GLU A 905 3.72 -26.73 -17.60
C GLU A 905 4.69 -27.08 -16.47
N GLU A 906 4.18 -27.67 -15.39
CA GLU A 906 4.98 -28.00 -14.21
C GLU A 906 6.01 -29.09 -14.51
N ALA A 907 7.24 -28.93 -14.02
CA ALA A 907 8.28 -29.94 -14.14
C ALA A 907 8.19 -30.92 -12.96
N GLY A 908 7.97 -32.21 -13.23
CA GLY A 908 7.93 -33.24 -12.19
C GLY A 908 9.26 -33.38 -11.42
N VAL A 909 9.19 -33.87 -10.18
CA VAL A 909 10.36 -33.99 -9.28
C VAL A 909 10.98 -35.38 -9.21
N GLU A 910 10.19 -36.45 -9.30
CA GLU A 910 10.66 -37.82 -9.03
C GLU A 910 11.82 -38.27 -9.94
N ASN A 911 11.79 -37.87 -11.20
CA ASN A 911 12.75 -38.27 -12.24
C ASN A 911 13.57 -37.08 -12.76
N ASN A 912 13.87 -36.09 -11.90
CA ASN A 912 14.47 -34.81 -12.28
C ASN A 912 15.93 -34.68 -11.78
N PRO A 913 16.95 -34.87 -12.64
CA PRO A 913 18.35 -34.88 -12.19
C PRO A 913 18.83 -33.53 -11.64
N ALA A 914 18.30 -32.42 -12.14
CA ALA A 914 18.66 -31.08 -11.66
C ALA A 914 18.06 -30.80 -10.27
N TYR A 915 16.83 -31.26 -10.03
CA TYR A 915 16.21 -31.19 -8.71
C TYR A 915 16.90 -32.11 -7.71
N HIS A 916 17.19 -33.37 -8.07
CA HIS A 916 17.96 -34.28 -7.19
C HIS A 916 19.37 -33.76 -6.87
N ALA A 917 20.09 -33.20 -7.86
CA ALA A 917 21.37 -32.55 -7.62
C ALA A 917 21.27 -31.31 -6.71
N TRP A 918 20.14 -30.59 -6.75
CA TRP A 918 19.84 -29.52 -5.80
C TRP A 918 19.60 -30.07 -4.39
N LEU A 919 18.79 -31.13 -4.22
CA LEU A 919 18.56 -31.79 -2.93
C LEU A 919 19.86 -32.31 -2.29
N THR A 920 20.77 -32.88 -3.09
CA THR A 920 22.12 -33.26 -2.63
C THR A 920 22.93 -32.04 -2.19
N ARG A 921 22.85 -30.90 -2.90
CA ARG A 921 23.57 -29.67 -2.53
C ARG A 921 23.08 -29.09 -1.19
N ILE A 922 21.77 -29.03 -0.97
CA ILE A 922 21.20 -28.41 0.25
C ILE A 922 21.27 -29.31 1.49
N THR A 923 21.39 -30.62 1.32
CA THR A 923 21.58 -31.58 2.43
C THR A 923 23.04 -31.95 2.70
N GLY A 924 23.92 -31.80 1.69
CA GLY A 924 25.26 -32.39 1.71
C GLY A 924 25.29 -33.92 1.56
N SER A 925 24.14 -34.57 1.33
CA SER A 925 24.04 -36.03 1.24
C SER A 925 24.02 -36.52 -0.21
N THR A 926 24.72 -37.63 -0.47
CA THR A 926 24.67 -38.34 -1.77
C THR A 926 23.39 -39.13 -1.98
N GLU A 927 22.59 -39.36 -0.92
CA GLU A 927 21.26 -39.97 -1.00
C GLU A 927 20.25 -39.15 -0.17
N PRO A 928 19.80 -37.99 -0.69
CA PRO A 928 18.77 -37.19 -0.04
C PRO A 928 17.39 -37.87 -0.15
N MET A 929 16.61 -37.83 0.92
CA MET A 929 15.24 -38.34 0.97
C MET A 929 14.26 -37.20 1.23
N LEU A 930 13.32 -36.99 0.30
CA LEU A 930 12.12 -36.20 0.56
C LEU A 930 11.17 -36.95 1.50
N GLY A 931 10.44 -36.20 2.31
CA GLY A 931 9.34 -36.70 3.12
C GLY A 931 8.38 -35.58 3.50
N VAL A 932 7.19 -35.94 3.96
CA VAL A 932 6.25 -35.00 4.58
C VAL A 932 6.16 -35.36 6.05
N THR A 933 6.48 -34.39 6.91
CA THR A 933 6.37 -34.49 8.37
C THR A 933 5.43 -33.38 8.83
N ASN A 934 4.35 -33.73 9.54
CA ASN A 934 3.34 -32.78 10.02
C ASN A 934 2.90 -31.79 8.91
N LYS A 935 2.34 -32.37 7.83
CA LYS A 935 1.94 -31.71 6.56
C LYS A 935 3.02 -30.91 5.80
N THR A 936 4.20 -30.70 6.38
CA THR A 936 5.31 -29.89 5.88
C THR A 936 6.26 -30.72 5.04
N LEU A 937 6.67 -30.20 3.87
CA LEU A 937 7.66 -30.85 3.01
C LEU A 937 9.07 -30.68 3.58
N CYS A 938 9.80 -31.78 3.71
CA CYS A 938 11.15 -31.82 4.29
C CYS A 938 12.10 -32.66 3.44
N VAL A 939 13.41 -32.43 3.58
CA VAL A 939 14.46 -33.29 3.01
C VAL A 939 15.53 -33.63 4.05
N PHE A 940 15.88 -34.91 4.12
CA PHE A 940 16.83 -35.45 5.11
C PHE A 940 17.87 -36.37 4.44
N PRO A 941 19.09 -36.48 5.00
CA PRO A 941 20.00 -37.59 4.68
C PRO A 941 19.36 -38.95 5.01
N LYS A 942 19.49 -39.93 4.10
CA LYS A 942 18.94 -41.29 4.24
C LYS A 942 19.33 -42.00 5.56
N ASP A 943 20.51 -41.70 6.08
CA ASP A 943 21.09 -42.23 7.32
C ASP A 943 20.53 -41.60 8.60
N GLN A 944 19.89 -40.42 8.53
CA GLN A 944 19.35 -39.71 9.70
C GLN A 944 17.88 -40.02 10.03
N ARG A 945 17.20 -40.87 9.24
CA ARG A 945 15.76 -41.13 9.34
C ARG A 945 15.31 -41.82 10.66
N THR A 946 16.24 -42.25 11.51
CA THR A 946 15.97 -43.05 12.71
C THR A 946 15.73 -42.26 14.00
N GLY A 947 15.91 -40.92 14.01
CA GLY A 947 15.86 -40.13 15.25
C GLY A 947 14.50 -39.52 15.63
N ALA A 948 13.63 -39.20 14.66
CA ALA A 948 12.68 -38.09 14.84
C ALA A 948 11.18 -38.43 14.98
N ILE A 949 10.75 -39.70 14.80
CA ILE A 949 9.31 -40.05 14.85
C ILE A 949 9.07 -41.36 15.61
N ALA A 950 8.57 -41.24 16.85
CA ALA A 950 7.87 -42.33 17.53
C ALA A 950 6.42 -42.41 17.01
N GLN A 951 5.96 -43.60 16.64
CA GLN A 951 4.70 -43.77 15.89
C GLN A 951 3.45 -43.76 16.79
N GLY A 952 2.59 -42.77 16.62
CA GLY A 952 1.17 -42.87 16.98
C GLY A 952 0.38 -43.58 15.86
N LYS A 953 -0.20 -44.74 16.14
CA LYS A 953 -1.11 -45.41 15.19
C LYS A 953 -2.47 -44.72 15.20
N ILE A 954 -3.01 -44.44 14.01
CA ILE A 954 -4.44 -44.15 13.84
C ILE A 954 -5.16 -45.49 13.60
N GLU A 955 -6.05 -45.89 14.50
CA GLU A 955 -7.05 -46.92 14.23
C GLU A 955 -8.35 -46.27 13.76
N ASP A 956 -8.91 -46.76 12.65
CA ASP A 956 -10.16 -46.28 12.05
C ASP A 956 -11.38 -46.81 12.82
N LYS A 957 -12.18 -45.90 13.41
CA LYS A 957 -13.52 -46.18 13.93
C LYS A 957 -14.50 -45.01 13.79
N GLY A 958 -15.32 -45.09 12.74
CA GLY A 958 -16.77 -45.25 12.91
C GLY A 958 -17.62 -44.02 13.28
N SER A 959 -18.56 -43.69 12.39
CA SER A 959 -19.56 -42.64 12.56
C SER A 959 -20.55 -42.87 13.73
N GLY A 960 -20.92 -41.81 14.45
CA GLY A 960 -22.02 -41.82 15.41
C GLY A 960 -22.63 -40.43 15.61
N ALA A 961 -23.66 -40.09 14.84
CA ALA A 961 -24.38 -38.81 14.97
C ALA A 961 -25.54 -38.90 15.98
N ALA A 962 -25.74 -37.84 16.78
CA ALA A 962 -26.82 -37.73 17.76
C ALA A 962 -27.62 -36.44 17.56
N LYS A 963 -28.95 -36.55 17.51
CA LYS A 963 -29.91 -35.42 17.48
C LYS A 963 -30.52 -35.17 18.87
N PRO A 964 -30.72 -33.92 19.29
CA PRO A 964 -31.78 -33.51 20.21
C PRO A 964 -33.09 -33.16 19.46
N ALA A 965 -34.18 -32.93 20.19
CA ALA A 965 -35.51 -32.58 19.65
C ALA A 965 -36.07 -31.30 20.30
N ALA A 966 -37.09 -30.70 19.66
CA ALA A 966 -37.81 -29.50 20.12
C ALA A 966 -39.01 -29.82 21.04
N PRO A 967 -39.55 -28.80 21.75
CA PRO A 967 -41.03 -28.63 21.81
C PRO A 967 -41.54 -27.16 21.82
N GLU A 968 -42.86 -26.99 21.97
CA GLU A 968 -43.69 -25.82 21.57
C GLU A 968 -44.85 -25.54 22.57
N VAL A 969 -45.63 -24.42 22.63
CA VAL A 969 -45.60 -23.01 22.15
C VAL A 969 -46.74 -22.23 22.86
N GLY A 970 -46.59 -20.91 23.11
CA GLY A 970 -47.73 -19.93 23.20
C GLY A 970 -47.87 -19.08 24.49
N THR A 971 -48.77 -18.09 24.63
CA THR A 971 -49.49 -17.20 23.65
C THR A 971 -50.41 -16.17 24.36
N SER A 972 -50.21 -14.84 24.15
CA SER A 972 -51.08 -13.68 24.53
C SER A 972 -50.45 -12.36 23.99
N LYS A 973 -51.06 -11.23 23.57
CA LYS A 973 -52.41 -10.59 23.51
C LYS A 973 -53.05 -10.05 24.80
N GLY A 974 -53.64 -8.84 24.84
CA GLY A 974 -53.67 -7.72 23.86
C GLY A 974 -54.68 -6.59 24.23
N HIS A 975 -54.79 -5.54 23.37
CA HIS A 975 -55.81 -4.44 23.36
C HIS A 975 -55.74 -3.37 24.50
N ASP A 976 -56.20 -2.10 24.34
CA ASP A 976 -56.83 -1.38 23.19
C ASP A 976 -56.63 0.17 23.24
N GLU A 977 -57.09 0.88 22.19
CA GLU A 977 -57.13 2.36 21.97
C GLU A 977 -58.45 3.00 22.56
N PRO A 978 -59.06 4.17 22.17
CA PRO A 978 -58.86 5.09 21.01
C PRO A 978 -59.07 6.66 21.19
N GLU A 979 -58.83 7.39 20.08
CA GLU A 979 -59.61 8.54 19.52
C GLU A 979 -59.51 10.04 19.97
N GLN A 980 -59.91 10.92 19.02
CA GLN A 980 -59.88 12.41 18.99
C GLN A 980 -61.34 12.99 18.84
N PRO A 981 -61.70 14.03 18.03
CA PRO A 981 -61.09 15.33 17.58
C PRO A 981 -61.91 16.58 18.11
N VAL A 982 -62.17 17.77 17.50
CA VAL A 982 -62.11 18.39 16.14
C VAL A 982 -62.20 19.96 16.17
N SER A 983 -61.84 20.63 15.04
CA SER A 983 -62.51 21.83 14.43
C SER A 983 -62.24 23.29 14.97
N VAL A 984 -62.34 24.43 14.22
CA VAL A 984 -62.51 24.77 12.77
C VAL A 984 -62.33 26.31 12.50
N GLN A 985 -61.56 26.72 11.45
CA GLN A 985 -61.76 27.86 10.48
C GLN A 985 -61.90 29.36 10.96
N VAL A 986 -61.75 30.49 10.20
CA VAL A 986 -61.30 30.84 8.80
C VAL A 986 -61.07 32.38 8.57
N GLU A 987 -60.12 32.73 7.67
CA GLU A 987 -60.00 33.90 6.73
C GLU A 987 -59.57 35.37 7.03
N HIS A 988 -58.85 35.89 6.00
CA HIS A 988 -58.79 37.22 5.37
C HIS A 988 -57.90 38.40 5.89
N SER A 989 -57.46 39.21 4.92
CA SER A 989 -56.31 40.17 4.91
C SER A 989 -56.81 41.63 4.61
N PRO A 990 -56.02 42.68 4.23
CA PRO A 990 -54.57 42.79 3.90
C PRO A 990 -53.77 44.10 4.26
N LYS A 991 -52.42 43.98 4.29
CA LYS A 991 -51.36 45.02 4.00
C LYS A 991 -51.31 46.28 4.92
N VAL A 992 -50.19 47.02 5.12
CA VAL A 992 -48.91 47.20 4.38
C VAL A 992 -47.68 47.07 5.33
N ALA A 993 -46.50 46.81 4.75
CA ALA A 993 -45.24 46.40 5.40
C ALA A 993 -44.45 47.43 6.23
N VAL A 994 -43.62 46.89 7.13
CA VAL A 994 -42.26 47.36 7.48
C VAL A 994 -41.31 46.14 7.39
N LYS A 995 -40.02 46.33 7.07
CA LYS A 995 -39.03 45.24 7.00
C LYS A 995 -38.35 45.00 8.37
N SER A 996 -38.25 43.73 8.77
CA SER A 996 -37.22 43.20 9.68
C SER A 996 -36.68 41.88 9.10
N ALA A 997 -35.57 41.37 9.64
CA ALA A 997 -34.84 40.24 9.04
C ALA A 997 -35.60 38.91 9.13
N ALA A 998 -35.50 38.10 8.06
CA ALA A 998 -35.91 36.70 8.06
C ALA A 998 -34.72 35.79 8.39
N THR A 999 -34.97 34.67 9.06
CA THR A 999 -33.96 33.65 9.33
C THR A 999 -33.55 32.95 8.04
N ASP A 1000 -32.26 32.99 7.69
CA ASP A 1000 -31.72 32.30 6.51
C ASP A 1000 -31.55 30.80 6.78
N VAL A 1001 -32.68 30.07 6.80
CA VAL A 1001 -32.73 28.62 7.00
C VAL A 1001 -31.96 27.89 5.90
N LEU A 1002 -32.00 28.37 4.65
CA LEU A 1002 -31.25 27.80 3.54
C LEU A 1002 -29.74 27.91 3.77
N GLY A 1003 -29.25 29.11 4.08
CA GLY A 1003 -27.83 29.34 4.36
C GLY A 1003 -27.32 28.56 5.57
N GLN A 1004 -28.10 28.47 6.65
CA GLN A 1004 -27.75 27.65 7.82
C GLN A 1004 -27.66 26.16 7.49
N ILE A 1005 -28.50 25.66 6.58
CA ILE A 1005 -28.45 24.26 6.13
C ILE A 1005 -27.25 24.02 5.20
N THR A 1006 -26.94 24.95 4.28
CA THR A 1006 -25.70 24.89 3.50
C THR A 1006 -24.46 24.90 4.41
N ASP A 1007 -24.44 25.75 5.45
CA ASP A 1007 -23.34 25.81 6.42
C ASP A 1007 -23.23 24.52 7.25
N LEU A 1008 -24.35 23.90 7.66
CA LEU A 1008 -24.35 22.61 8.37
C LEU A 1008 -23.82 21.47 7.49
N ILE A 1009 -24.26 21.40 6.23
CA ILE A 1009 -23.78 20.39 5.27
C ILE A 1009 -22.28 20.60 5.01
N ALA A 1010 -21.83 21.83 4.78
CA ALA A 1010 -20.41 22.19 4.61
C ALA A 1010 -19.55 21.69 5.79
N ASN A 1011 -19.92 22.06 7.02
CA ASN A 1011 -19.19 21.69 8.23
C ASN A 1011 -19.16 20.17 8.50
N GLN A 1012 -20.14 19.40 8.02
CA GLN A 1012 -20.21 17.94 8.23
C GLN A 1012 -19.59 17.12 7.09
N THR A 1013 -19.52 17.66 5.87
CA THR A 1013 -19.01 16.97 4.67
C THR A 1013 -17.58 17.35 4.31
N GLY A 1014 -17.13 18.56 4.69
CA GLY A 1014 -15.85 19.13 4.27
C GLY A 1014 -15.91 19.97 2.99
N TYR A 1015 -17.05 20.03 2.29
CA TYR A 1015 -17.26 20.96 1.19
C TYR A 1015 -17.30 22.42 1.69
N THR A 1016 -16.76 23.36 0.91
CA THR A 1016 -16.92 24.79 1.22
C THR A 1016 -18.28 25.29 0.73
N ARG A 1017 -18.79 26.38 1.33
CA ARG A 1017 -20.15 26.91 1.07
C ARG A 1017 -20.39 27.26 -0.40
N ASP A 1018 -19.35 27.61 -1.13
CA ASP A 1018 -19.34 27.94 -2.57
C ASP A 1018 -19.35 26.70 -3.48
N MET A 1019 -19.09 25.50 -2.97
CA MET A 1019 -19.22 24.23 -3.71
C MET A 1019 -20.63 23.60 -3.59
N LEU A 1020 -21.47 24.12 -2.69
CA LEU A 1020 -22.78 23.54 -2.35
C LEU A 1020 -23.93 24.35 -2.95
N GLU A 1021 -24.12 24.24 -4.27
CA GLU A 1021 -25.28 24.85 -4.93
C GLU A 1021 -26.60 24.24 -4.42
N PRO A 1022 -27.68 25.03 -4.23
CA PRO A 1022 -28.91 24.55 -3.57
C PRO A 1022 -29.65 23.38 -4.23
N ASP A 1023 -29.35 23.10 -5.50
CA ASP A 1023 -30.10 22.20 -6.37
C ASP A 1023 -29.32 20.93 -6.80
N LEU A 1024 -28.09 20.76 -6.32
CA LEU A 1024 -27.29 19.53 -6.55
C LEU A 1024 -27.88 18.32 -5.80
N ASP A 1025 -27.72 17.13 -6.37
CA ASP A 1025 -28.12 15.87 -5.76
C ASP A 1025 -27.06 15.39 -4.76
N LEU A 1026 -27.52 15.12 -3.52
CA LEU A 1026 -26.64 14.75 -2.42
C LEU A 1026 -25.96 13.37 -2.62
N GLU A 1027 -26.54 12.43 -3.39
CA GLU A 1027 -25.91 11.14 -3.68
C GLU A 1027 -25.15 11.13 -5.01
N ALA A 1028 -25.76 11.68 -6.06
CA ALA A 1028 -25.26 11.54 -7.43
C ALA A 1028 -24.16 12.55 -7.78
N ASP A 1029 -24.29 13.80 -7.32
CA ASP A 1029 -23.33 14.87 -7.65
C ASP A 1029 -22.29 15.06 -6.53
N LEU A 1030 -22.71 14.91 -5.27
CA LEU A 1030 -21.89 15.16 -4.08
C LEU A 1030 -21.41 13.89 -3.35
N GLY A 1031 -21.78 12.70 -3.82
CA GLY A 1031 -21.25 11.42 -3.31
C GLY A 1031 -21.52 11.14 -1.82
N ILE A 1032 -22.44 11.86 -1.18
CA ILE A 1032 -22.75 11.70 0.24
C ILE A 1032 -23.55 10.41 0.40
N ASP A 1033 -22.97 9.42 1.06
CA ASP A 1033 -23.63 8.13 1.28
C ASP A 1033 -24.94 8.24 2.08
N THR A 1034 -25.85 7.29 1.88
CA THR A 1034 -27.20 7.35 2.44
C THR A 1034 -27.24 7.32 3.97
N VAL A 1035 -26.18 6.82 4.64
CA VAL A 1035 -26.06 6.90 6.11
C VAL A 1035 -25.74 8.33 6.52
N LYS A 1036 -24.75 8.96 5.89
CA LYS A 1036 -24.41 10.38 6.09
C LYS A 1036 -25.55 11.32 5.71
N GLN A 1037 -26.35 11.02 4.69
CA GLN A 1037 -27.53 11.83 4.35
C GLN A 1037 -28.54 11.83 5.50
N VAL A 1038 -28.87 10.65 6.06
CA VAL A 1038 -29.79 10.54 7.21
C VAL A 1038 -29.19 11.14 8.48
N GLU A 1039 -27.91 10.91 8.76
CA GLU A 1039 -27.22 11.57 9.88
C GLU A 1039 -27.25 13.09 9.76
N THR A 1040 -26.93 13.62 8.58
CA THR A 1040 -26.93 15.06 8.29
C THR A 1040 -28.34 15.62 8.45
N PHE A 1041 -29.34 14.98 7.85
CA PHE A 1041 -30.74 15.36 8.00
C PHE A 1041 -31.20 15.36 9.47
N GLY A 1042 -30.90 14.30 10.22
CA GLY A 1042 -31.20 14.18 11.65
C GLY A 1042 -30.45 15.18 12.55
N LYS A 1043 -29.23 15.57 12.18
CA LYS A 1043 -28.48 16.66 12.85
C LYS A 1043 -29.05 18.02 12.52
N ILE A 1044 -29.47 18.26 11.27
CA ILE A 1044 -30.13 19.50 10.86
C ILE A 1044 -31.47 19.64 11.60
N THR A 1045 -32.36 18.64 11.56
CA THR A 1045 -33.64 18.68 12.31
C THR A 1045 -33.40 18.92 13.80
N LYS A 1046 -32.42 18.23 14.41
CA LYS A 1046 -32.04 18.44 15.81
C LYS A 1046 -31.52 19.86 16.09
N SER A 1047 -30.76 20.47 15.19
CA SER A 1047 -30.28 21.86 15.33
C SER A 1047 -31.41 22.90 15.28
N PHE A 1048 -32.55 22.54 14.64
CA PHE A 1048 -33.77 23.33 14.58
C PHE A 1048 -34.84 22.91 15.61
N GLY A 1049 -34.51 22.05 16.57
CA GLY A 1049 -35.44 21.61 17.64
C GLY A 1049 -36.49 20.57 17.22
N LEU A 1050 -36.33 19.94 16.05
CA LEU A 1050 -37.37 19.14 15.40
C LEU A 1050 -37.16 17.63 15.59
N THR A 1051 -38.24 16.91 15.89
CA THR A 1051 -38.29 15.45 15.79
C THR A 1051 -38.38 15.01 14.33
N VAL A 1052 -37.66 13.94 13.97
CA VAL A 1052 -37.75 13.29 12.67
C VAL A 1052 -38.96 12.34 12.69
N PRO A 1053 -40.00 12.53 11.84
CA PRO A 1053 -41.06 11.54 11.67
C PRO A 1053 -40.57 10.33 10.86
N GLU A 1054 -41.16 9.17 11.12
CA GLU A 1054 -40.68 7.86 10.65
C GLU A 1054 -40.88 7.64 9.14
N ASP A 1055 -41.83 8.35 8.51
CA ASP A 1055 -42.29 8.15 7.12
C ASP A 1055 -41.66 9.09 6.07
N ILE A 1056 -40.38 9.50 6.20
CA ILE A 1056 -39.77 10.46 5.26
C ILE A 1056 -39.25 9.80 3.96
N SER A 1057 -39.77 10.27 2.83
CA SER A 1057 -39.26 9.97 1.48
C SER A 1057 -38.00 10.80 1.18
N LEU A 1058 -36.81 10.21 1.39
CA LEU A 1058 -35.53 10.90 1.15
C LEU A 1058 -35.28 11.22 -0.33
N SER A 1059 -35.85 10.44 -1.26
CA SER A 1059 -35.81 10.74 -2.70
C SER A 1059 -36.59 12.02 -3.08
N GLU A 1060 -37.50 12.48 -2.21
CA GLU A 1060 -38.17 13.78 -2.35
C GLU A 1060 -37.40 14.93 -1.68
N LEU A 1061 -36.38 14.64 -0.86
CA LEU A 1061 -35.54 15.61 -0.15
C LEU A 1061 -34.06 15.56 -0.58
N ASN A 1062 -33.80 15.09 -1.81
CA ASN A 1062 -32.45 14.84 -2.35
C ASN A 1062 -31.57 16.09 -2.63
N THR A 1063 -32.06 17.31 -2.40
CA THR A 1063 -31.29 18.56 -2.60
C THR A 1063 -31.44 19.52 -1.41
N ILE A 1064 -30.44 20.39 -1.24
CA ILE A 1064 -30.35 21.35 -0.12
C ILE A 1064 -31.58 22.26 -0.04
N ARG A 1065 -32.09 22.72 -1.20
CA ARG A 1065 -33.31 23.54 -1.29
C ARG A 1065 -34.53 22.84 -0.68
N LYS A 1066 -34.76 21.56 -1.02
CA LYS A 1066 -35.94 20.81 -0.55
C LYS A 1066 -35.87 20.53 0.95
N ILE A 1067 -34.68 20.24 1.48
CA ILE A 1067 -34.45 20.12 2.92
C ILE A 1067 -34.77 21.44 3.64
N ALA A 1068 -34.35 22.58 3.08
CA ALA A 1068 -34.63 23.91 3.66
C ALA A 1068 -36.11 24.29 3.62
N GLU A 1069 -36.84 23.95 2.55
CA GLU A 1069 -38.29 24.14 2.45
C GLU A 1069 -39.05 23.26 3.45
N TYR A 1070 -38.67 21.99 3.60
CA TYR A 1070 -39.24 21.09 4.60
C TYR A 1070 -39.01 21.59 6.04
N ILE A 1071 -37.78 21.97 6.38
CA ILE A 1071 -37.41 22.38 7.74
C ILE A 1071 -37.95 23.78 8.08
N GLY A 1072 -38.01 24.70 7.12
CA GLY A 1072 -38.69 25.99 7.26
C GLY A 1072 -40.17 25.86 7.63
N SER A 1073 -40.85 24.78 7.22
CA SER A 1073 -42.24 24.50 7.60
C SER A 1073 -42.44 24.02 9.05
N ARG A 1074 -41.37 23.58 9.72
CA ARG A 1074 -41.43 22.88 11.02
C ARG A 1074 -40.97 23.71 12.21
N ILE A 1075 -40.17 24.77 12.01
CA ILE A 1075 -39.52 25.60 13.05
C ILE A 1075 -40.50 26.36 13.99
N GLN A 1076 -41.81 26.38 13.74
CA GLN A 1076 -42.76 27.21 14.50
C GLN A 1076 -43.19 26.68 15.90
N THR A 1077 -42.57 25.64 16.47
CA THR A 1077 -42.99 25.07 17.77
C THR A 1077 -41.87 24.63 18.72
N ALA A 1078 -41.92 25.17 19.95
CA ALA A 1078 -41.31 24.72 21.22
C ALA A 1078 -39.88 25.20 21.61
N ASP A 1079 -39.69 25.43 22.93
CA ASP A 1079 -38.52 26.04 23.60
C ASP A 1079 -37.78 25.07 24.57
N THR A 1080 -36.60 25.48 25.06
CA THR A 1080 -35.59 24.80 25.94
C THR A 1080 -35.63 25.31 27.42
N PRO A 1081 -34.67 25.10 28.38
CA PRO A 1081 -33.55 24.13 28.63
C PRO A 1081 -33.72 23.41 30.03
N ALA A 1082 -32.80 23.05 30.98
CA ALA A 1082 -31.31 23.05 31.18
C ALA A 1082 -30.86 22.13 32.38
N GLN A 1083 -29.62 21.57 32.35
CA GLN A 1083 -28.52 21.56 33.39
C GLN A 1083 -28.74 21.04 34.87
N ASP A 1084 -27.77 20.70 35.76
CA ASP A 1084 -26.26 20.73 35.78
C ASP A 1084 -25.54 19.83 36.88
N ASP A 1085 -24.24 19.50 36.64
CA ASP A 1085 -23.00 19.42 37.50
C ASP A 1085 -22.60 18.40 38.66
N ALA A 1086 -21.27 18.11 38.73
CA ALA A 1086 -20.28 17.65 39.78
C ALA A 1086 -20.51 16.52 40.85
N GLY A 1087 -19.50 15.78 41.42
CA GLY A 1087 -18.04 15.61 41.16
C GLY A 1087 -17.16 14.96 42.31
N THR A 1088 -15.94 14.42 41.99
CA THR A 1088 -14.73 14.07 42.87
C THR A 1088 -14.39 12.60 43.32
N VAL A 1089 -13.35 12.37 44.18
CA VAL A 1089 -12.42 11.17 44.26
C VAL A 1089 -11.69 10.98 45.64
N VAL A 1090 -11.06 9.79 46.01
CA VAL A 1090 -9.67 9.59 46.65
C VAL A 1090 -9.33 8.21 47.37
N GLN A 1091 -8.26 7.53 46.91
CA GLN A 1091 -7.17 6.67 47.55
C GLN A 1091 -7.32 5.27 48.26
N THR A 1092 -6.13 4.61 48.50
CA THR A 1092 -5.85 3.18 48.87
C THR A 1092 -4.61 3.03 49.83
N PRO A 1093 -4.28 1.84 50.41
CA PRO A 1093 -2.95 1.20 50.17
C PRO A 1093 -2.85 -0.38 50.26
N LYS A 1094 -1.62 -0.93 50.40
CA LYS A 1094 -1.07 -2.33 50.19
C LYS A 1094 -0.34 -2.88 51.48
N PRO A 1095 0.48 -3.98 51.49
CA PRO A 1095 0.39 -5.40 51.02
C PRO A 1095 0.95 -6.45 52.06
N GLY A 1096 1.27 -7.71 51.66
CA GLY A 1096 2.04 -8.72 52.45
C GLY A 1096 2.67 -9.86 51.60
N SER A 1097 3.61 -10.67 52.12
CA SER A 1097 4.45 -11.63 51.34
C SER A 1097 4.92 -12.91 52.09
N GLY A 1098 5.39 -13.95 51.35
CA GLY A 1098 5.99 -15.20 51.88
C GLY A 1098 6.37 -16.23 50.78
N SER A 1099 7.18 -17.26 51.12
CA SER A 1099 7.81 -18.25 50.19
C SER A 1099 7.81 -19.68 50.78
N GLY A 1100 8.17 -20.79 50.11
CA GLY A 1100 8.66 -21.01 48.72
C GLY A 1100 9.97 -21.85 48.70
N PRO A 1101 10.00 -23.10 48.16
CA PRO A 1101 11.15 -24.03 48.25
C PRO A 1101 11.92 -24.30 46.94
N ASP A 1102 12.94 -25.17 47.02
CA ASP A 1102 14.00 -25.53 46.06
C ASP A 1102 13.57 -25.76 44.60
N VAL A 1103 14.30 -25.15 43.65
CA VAL A 1103 13.77 -24.78 42.31
C VAL A 1103 14.50 -25.43 41.13
N MET A 1104 15.82 -25.69 41.21
CA MET A 1104 16.65 -25.98 40.03
C MET A 1104 16.25 -27.27 39.29
N LYS A 1105 15.79 -28.28 40.04
CA LYS A 1105 15.42 -29.58 39.47
C LYS A 1105 14.04 -29.58 38.81
N GLU A 1106 13.16 -28.68 39.23
CA GLU A 1106 11.89 -28.39 38.56
C GLU A 1106 12.12 -27.50 37.33
N ILE A 1107 13.00 -26.49 37.44
CA ILE A 1107 13.41 -25.62 36.32
C ILE A 1107 13.91 -26.42 35.11
N THR A 1108 14.83 -27.38 35.31
CA THR A 1108 15.40 -28.13 34.16
C THR A 1108 14.35 -29.01 33.47
N ALA A 1109 13.37 -29.53 34.22
CA ALA A 1109 12.24 -30.28 33.66
C ALA A 1109 11.23 -29.37 32.94
N LEU A 1110 10.92 -28.20 33.53
CA LEU A 1110 10.08 -27.17 32.90
C LEU A 1110 10.70 -26.63 31.62
N ILE A 1111 12.01 -26.38 31.58
CA ILE A 1111 12.71 -25.95 30.36
C ILE A 1111 12.57 -27.02 29.28
N ALA A 1112 12.82 -28.29 29.58
CA ALA A 1112 12.63 -29.39 28.63
C ALA A 1112 11.18 -29.46 28.09
N GLU A 1113 10.17 -29.31 28.97
CA GLU A 1113 8.75 -29.31 28.60
C GLU A 1113 8.35 -28.12 27.73
N GLN A 1114 8.83 -26.91 28.05
CA GLN A 1114 8.47 -25.68 27.32
C GLN A 1114 9.24 -25.48 26.01
N THR A 1115 10.46 -26.02 25.90
CA THR A 1115 11.33 -25.84 24.71
C THR A 1115 11.38 -27.04 23.77
N GLY A 1116 11.06 -28.23 24.25
CA GLY A 1116 11.18 -29.48 23.49
C GLY A 1116 12.59 -30.09 23.43
N TYR A 1117 13.60 -29.48 24.08
CA TYR A 1117 14.92 -30.14 24.24
C TYR A 1117 14.82 -31.32 25.21
N THR A 1118 15.54 -32.40 24.94
CA THR A 1118 15.61 -33.54 25.86
C THR A 1118 16.54 -33.24 27.05
N LEU A 1119 16.34 -33.90 28.19
CA LEU A 1119 17.07 -33.63 29.44
C LEU A 1119 18.59 -33.87 29.34
N ASP A 1120 19.05 -34.60 28.33
CA ASP A 1120 20.46 -34.84 28.00
C ASP A 1120 21.07 -33.77 27.05
N MET A 1121 20.27 -32.83 26.54
CA MET A 1121 20.71 -31.68 25.75
C MET A 1121 20.80 -30.37 26.55
N LEU A 1122 20.41 -30.38 27.84
CA LEU A 1122 20.35 -29.20 28.70
C LEU A 1122 21.48 -29.21 29.74
N GLU A 1123 22.62 -28.61 29.38
CA GLU A 1123 23.73 -28.38 30.33
C GLU A 1123 23.38 -27.20 31.28
N PRO A 1124 23.76 -27.24 32.58
CA PRO A 1124 23.30 -26.25 33.57
C PRO A 1124 23.82 -24.82 33.38
N ASP A 1125 24.76 -24.63 32.45
CA ASP A 1125 25.48 -23.40 32.13
C ASP A 1125 25.18 -22.86 30.72
N LEU A 1126 24.18 -23.44 30.01
CA LEU A 1126 23.63 -22.84 28.78
C LEU A 1126 22.88 -21.54 29.09
N ASP A 1127 23.11 -20.52 28.27
CA ASP A 1127 22.40 -19.24 28.40
C ASP A 1127 20.93 -19.37 27.99
N LEU A 1128 20.00 -19.00 28.88
CA LEU A 1128 18.55 -19.13 28.62
C LEU A 1128 18.13 -18.32 27.39
N GLU A 1129 18.64 -17.10 27.24
CA GLU A 1129 18.21 -16.15 26.22
C GLU A 1129 19.04 -16.33 24.93
N ALA A 1130 20.37 -16.50 25.08
CA ALA A 1130 21.30 -16.58 23.95
C ALA A 1130 21.56 -17.99 23.39
N ASP A 1131 21.56 -19.05 24.22
CA ASP A 1131 21.75 -20.44 23.75
C ASP A 1131 20.41 -21.15 23.52
N LEU A 1132 19.45 -21.02 24.44
CA LEU A 1132 18.18 -21.74 24.37
C LEU A 1132 17.08 -20.97 23.61
N GLY A 1133 17.08 -19.64 23.68
CA GLY A 1133 16.09 -18.77 23.00
C GLY A 1133 14.82 -18.54 23.82
N ILE A 1134 14.97 -18.40 25.13
CA ILE A 1134 13.91 -18.18 26.11
C ILE A 1134 13.98 -16.71 26.55
N ASP A 1135 13.01 -15.90 26.14
CA ASP A 1135 12.89 -14.49 26.56
C ASP A 1135 12.62 -14.37 28.08
N THR A 1136 13.07 -13.27 28.70
CA THR A 1136 13.12 -13.06 30.17
C THR A 1136 11.88 -12.45 30.87
#